data_AF-A0A6J6M862-F1
#
_entry.id   AF-A0A6J6M862-F1
#
_cell.length_a   1.000
_cell.length_b   1.000
_cell.length_c   1.000
_cell.angle_alpha   90.00
_cell.angle_beta   90.00
_cell.angle_gamma   90.00
#
_symmetry.space_group_name_H-M   'P 1'
#
loop_
_entity.id
_entity.type
_entity.pdbx_description
1 polymer ?
#
loop_
_entity_poly.entity_id
_entity_poly.type
_entity_poly.pdbx_seq_one_letter_code
_entity_poly.pdbx_strand_id
1 'polypeptide(L)'
;MEKQKVRKASNALIRERRSLTTQRIVFLVIAAAAPLAAMIGNVPLAIVYGNGVGLPVAYLVASIVLICFSAGYAAMSRRVVNTGAFYTYISRALGKDIGVGAAYLALTSYTAMTCGLAGAFGYFMHELIFSAAGISVPWFLLSAIGIAIVAVLGYRSVDFSAKVLGILMIAEFAVLVVFECIVIAKKGTSAFPLESFTYHQATSGPFGIAALIAFTSFIGFESAALYGEETKNPEKSIPRATYIAVTSVGIFYVFTAWVIIGATGVSKLHSQASADGGVFVLNLLNQYGGEALFDIGAVLLCTSVLAGYSALHNAASRYLFALGRENIAPHIFGEYHKDFFSPHIASLAITGSASVVAVAFAVTGADPYKTFAASLIAVGTLGIVALQAFASLSVIVFFWKRKDRKWWSGFLAPLVGFIGLMGAFILAAVHYNTLTGSDNKWINLVPVLLVVITAGGIVNVVRIKRTKPVVYAKLASTQLRSKKAADIVAPAVNYNKKYCLVGAGPAGLVMARALIKEGVPFDWYERHSDVGGVWDMDNHGTPMYESAHFISSKYTSGFYGFPMPSNYPDYPSWHQILDYIRGFADAYNLKSRVNFGVSVVQALPIEADQWSVSLSNGKSEIYEGLINATGVTWHPNRPVIEGEAQFKGTIMHSVEYRSPSEFTGKRVLIVGAGNSGVDIASDAAQFSKKAFFSVRRGYRYIPKYIFGVPTDALISGKILPPKGVSINGDVTKMIDTLVGDLTRYGLPKPDHNLLASHPIMNTQVLHHLGHGDLIAKPDIESVDENGARFKDGSYEALDLIVLATGYSYSVPYLEQSEDEWRDGRPQLYLRILSRKHPNLYFIGYAEFADAAYKRFDEMAQMVVIDIRARVTGINYPELLELRKSDNPDLAGGHKYIDSPRHTNYIEVETYLNYLAILRDRFDWPEVDESTYQSLIR
;
A
#
# COMPACT_ATOMS: atom_id res chain seq x y z
N MET A 1 9.32 -13.51 -5.02
CA MET A 1 9.42 -13.79 -3.57
C MET A 1 10.68 -13.16 -2.93
N GLU A 2 11.85 -13.06 -3.58
CA GLU A 2 13.02 -12.29 -3.09
C GLU A 2 12.60 -10.84 -3.06
N LYS A 3 11.80 -10.42 -4.05
CA LYS A 3 11.19 -9.10 -4.16
C LYS A 3 10.15 -8.79 -3.09
N GLN A 4 9.43 -9.77 -2.55
CA GLN A 4 8.46 -9.54 -1.47
C GLN A 4 9.16 -9.50 -0.09
N LYS A 5 10.25 -10.26 0.04
CA LYS A 5 11.20 -10.18 1.17
C LYS A 5 12.02 -8.91 1.17
N VAL A 6 12.52 -8.46 0.01
CA VAL A 6 13.09 -7.13 -0.15
C VAL A 6 12.05 -6.07 0.19
N ARG A 7 10.76 -6.23 -0.15
CA ARG A 7 9.71 -5.24 0.19
C ARG A 7 9.49 -5.04 1.69
N LYS A 8 9.53 -6.10 2.53
CA LYS A 8 9.40 -5.95 4.00
C LYS A 8 10.73 -5.73 4.72
N ALA A 9 11.83 -6.33 4.25
CA ALA A 9 13.19 -6.03 4.70
C ALA A 9 13.55 -4.57 4.40
N SER A 10 13.20 -4.08 3.21
CA SER A 10 13.32 -2.69 2.80
C SER A 10 12.43 -1.82 3.65
N ASN A 11 11.16 -2.16 3.94
CA ASN A 11 10.36 -1.32 4.86
C ASN A 11 10.90 -1.27 6.30
N ALA A 12 11.53 -2.34 6.81
CA ALA A 12 12.19 -2.37 8.12
C ALA A 12 13.54 -1.63 8.10
N LEU A 13 14.38 -1.83 7.07
CA LEU A 13 15.64 -1.13 6.85
C LEU A 13 15.43 0.35 6.46
N ILE A 14 14.34 0.70 5.76
CA ILE A 14 13.89 2.06 5.45
C ILE A 14 13.42 2.71 6.74
N ARG A 15 12.69 2.00 7.63
CA ARG A 15 12.36 2.52 8.97
C ARG A 15 13.63 2.85 9.77
N GLU A 16 14.67 2.03 9.69
CA GLU A 16 15.99 2.33 10.28
C GLU A 16 16.79 3.41 9.52
N ARG A 17 16.51 3.64 8.23
CA ARG A 17 17.22 4.59 7.36
C ARG A 17 16.48 5.89 7.05
N ARG A 18 15.35 6.20 7.70
CA ARG A 18 14.69 7.51 7.56
C ARG A 18 15.70 8.62 7.91
N SER A 19 16.27 9.25 6.89
CA SER A 19 17.43 10.14 7.03
C SER A 19 17.15 11.54 6.50
N LEU A 20 16.10 11.71 5.68
CA LEU A 20 15.77 12.99 5.08
C LEU A 20 15.03 13.88 6.08
N THR A 21 15.52 15.12 6.20
CA THR A 21 14.94 16.20 7.00
C THR A 21 14.26 17.21 6.07
N THR A 22 13.42 18.10 6.62
CA THR A 22 12.76 19.16 5.84
C THR A 22 13.74 19.94 4.97
N GLN A 23 14.88 20.34 5.52
CA GLN A 23 15.90 21.11 4.81
C GLN A 23 16.47 20.35 3.60
N ARG A 24 16.78 19.05 3.77
CA ARG A 24 17.28 18.22 2.66
C ARG A 24 16.25 18.08 1.54
N ILE A 25 14.96 17.95 1.91
CA ILE A 25 13.88 17.87 0.92
C ILE A 25 13.72 19.20 0.17
N VAL A 26 13.82 20.35 0.85
CA VAL A 26 13.80 21.67 0.18
C VAL A 26 14.89 21.73 -0.89
N PHE A 27 16.12 21.35 -0.57
CA PHE A 27 17.22 21.35 -1.54
C PHE A 27 16.97 20.39 -2.71
N LEU A 28 16.53 19.16 -2.44
CA LEU A 28 16.22 18.17 -3.49
C LEU A 28 15.13 18.68 -4.43
N VAL A 29 14.10 19.31 -3.86
CA VAL A 29 12.97 19.86 -4.61
C VAL A 29 13.37 21.05 -5.47
N ILE A 30 14.06 22.04 -4.90
CA ILE A 30 14.45 23.24 -5.64
C ILE A 30 15.44 22.87 -6.74
N ALA A 31 16.39 21.99 -6.46
CA ALA A 31 17.32 21.52 -7.47
C ALA A 31 16.66 20.71 -8.60
N ALA A 32 15.59 19.95 -8.30
CA ALA A 32 14.79 19.29 -9.34
C ALA A 32 14.09 20.29 -10.27
N ALA A 33 13.73 21.47 -9.77
CA ALA A 33 13.18 22.56 -10.57
C ALA A 33 14.24 23.30 -11.41
N ALA A 34 15.54 23.07 -11.13
CA ALA A 34 16.69 23.61 -11.85
C ALA A 34 16.58 25.12 -12.15
N PRO A 35 16.64 26.00 -11.13
CA PRO A 35 16.24 27.40 -11.25
C PRO A 35 17.02 28.20 -12.28
N LEU A 36 18.33 27.94 -12.42
CA LEU A 36 19.14 28.59 -13.44
C LEU A 36 18.77 28.10 -14.84
N ALA A 37 18.54 26.80 -15.02
CA ALA A 37 18.05 26.24 -16.28
C ALA A 37 16.65 26.77 -16.64
N ALA A 38 15.77 26.96 -15.66
CA ALA A 38 14.47 27.56 -15.87
C ALA A 38 14.58 29.01 -16.34
N MET A 39 15.40 29.84 -15.67
CA MET A 39 15.52 31.25 -16.05
C MET A 39 16.27 31.46 -17.37
N ILE A 40 17.33 30.71 -17.64
CA ILE A 40 18.09 30.86 -18.89
C ILE A 40 17.38 30.15 -20.05
N GLY A 41 16.85 28.96 -19.82
CA GLY A 41 16.28 28.10 -20.86
C GLY A 41 14.82 28.39 -21.20
N ASN A 42 13.99 28.78 -20.24
CA ASN A 42 12.54 28.95 -20.47
C ASN A 42 12.13 30.40 -20.72
N VAL A 43 12.77 31.38 -20.08
CA VAL A 43 12.41 32.81 -20.23
C VAL A 43 12.49 33.29 -21.67
N PRO A 44 13.52 32.98 -22.48
CA PRO A 44 13.56 33.40 -23.88
C PRO A 44 12.37 32.84 -24.66
N LEU A 45 12.02 31.56 -24.47
CA LEU A 45 10.86 30.94 -25.12
C LEU A 45 9.55 31.61 -24.69
N ALA A 46 9.42 31.96 -23.42
CA ALA A 46 8.23 32.63 -22.89
C ALA A 46 8.10 34.07 -23.41
N ILE A 47 9.21 34.77 -23.62
CA ILE A 47 9.22 36.11 -24.22
C ILE A 47 8.80 36.03 -25.70
N VAL A 48 9.37 35.07 -26.44
CA VAL A 48 9.18 34.96 -27.89
C VAL A 48 7.79 34.47 -28.27
N TYR A 49 7.28 33.45 -27.57
CA TYR A 49 6.01 32.78 -27.90
C TYR A 49 4.85 33.13 -26.96
N GLY A 50 5.13 33.75 -25.80
CA GLY A 50 4.15 34.07 -24.77
C GLY A 50 3.74 35.55 -24.76
N ASN A 51 3.57 36.10 -23.56
CA ASN A 51 3.09 37.47 -23.33
C ASN A 51 4.23 38.50 -23.18
N GLY A 52 5.45 38.15 -23.59
CA GLY A 52 6.58 39.08 -23.67
C GLY A 52 6.84 39.84 -22.38
N VAL A 53 6.60 41.15 -22.43
CA VAL A 53 6.81 42.09 -21.32
C VAL A 53 5.95 41.75 -20.10
N GLY A 54 4.79 41.12 -20.29
CA GLY A 54 3.90 40.67 -19.22
C GLY A 54 4.35 39.39 -18.49
N LEU A 55 5.51 38.82 -18.81
CA LEU A 55 5.98 37.54 -18.26
C LEU A 55 6.05 37.46 -16.72
N PRO A 56 6.43 38.51 -15.97
CA PRO A 56 6.41 38.47 -14.50
C PRO A 56 5.03 38.15 -13.93
N VAL A 57 3.95 38.61 -14.60
CA VAL A 57 2.57 38.29 -14.19
C VAL A 57 2.25 36.81 -14.43
N ALA A 58 2.75 36.21 -15.50
CA ALA A 58 2.56 34.77 -15.74
C ALA A 58 3.24 33.91 -14.67
N TYR A 59 4.47 34.25 -14.26
CA TYR A 59 5.15 33.60 -13.13
C TYR A 59 4.45 33.84 -11.79
N LEU A 60 3.90 35.03 -11.57
CA LEU A 60 3.14 35.34 -10.36
C LEU A 60 1.86 34.50 -10.28
N VAL A 61 1.09 34.42 -11.37
CA VAL A 61 -0.14 33.61 -11.46
C VAL A 61 0.20 32.13 -11.26
N ALA A 62 1.23 31.62 -11.93
CA ALA A 62 1.67 30.23 -11.76
C ALA A 62 2.05 29.94 -10.29
N SER A 63 2.80 30.84 -9.65
CA SER A 63 3.19 30.72 -8.24
C SER A 63 1.98 30.66 -7.31
N ILE A 64 1.00 31.55 -7.48
CA ILE A 64 -0.23 31.59 -6.66
C ILE A 64 -1.02 30.30 -6.83
N VAL A 65 -1.21 29.84 -8.07
CA VAL A 65 -1.92 28.59 -8.38
C VAL A 65 -1.21 27.40 -7.74
N LEU A 66 0.13 27.32 -7.86
CA LEU A 66 0.91 26.22 -7.30
C LEU A 66 0.98 26.26 -5.76
N ILE A 67 0.97 27.43 -5.12
CA ILE A 67 0.86 27.54 -3.66
C ILE A 67 -0.51 27.01 -3.19
N CYS A 68 -1.58 27.36 -3.91
CA CYS A 68 -2.94 26.89 -3.62
C CYS A 68 -3.06 25.37 -3.80
N PHE A 69 -2.51 24.83 -4.89
CA PHE A 69 -2.37 23.39 -5.12
C PHE A 69 -1.55 22.72 -4.00
N SER A 70 -0.40 23.30 -3.65
CA SER A 70 0.51 22.80 -2.60
C SER A 70 -0.19 22.70 -1.24
N ALA A 71 -1.14 23.60 -0.95
CA ALA A 71 -1.92 23.54 0.28
C ALA A 71 -2.82 22.31 0.34
N GLY A 72 -3.46 21.96 -0.78
CA GLY A 72 -4.23 20.73 -0.92
C GLY A 72 -3.37 19.49 -0.85
N TYR A 73 -2.29 19.50 -1.62
CA TYR A 73 -1.32 18.40 -1.69
C TYR A 73 -0.71 18.09 -0.32
N ALA A 74 -0.33 19.11 0.44
CA ALA A 74 0.15 19.00 1.81
C ALA A 74 -0.91 18.49 2.80
N ALA A 75 -2.18 18.80 2.58
CA ALA A 75 -3.27 18.25 3.39
C ALA A 75 -3.41 16.74 3.17
N MET A 76 -3.33 16.29 1.92
CA MET A 76 -3.45 14.88 1.56
C MET A 76 -2.21 14.05 1.97
N SER A 77 -1.00 14.60 1.83
CA SER A 77 0.25 13.93 2.22
C SER A 77 0.38 13.65 3.73
N ARG A 78 -0.38 14.37 4.56
CA ARG A 78 -0.49 14.12 6.00
C ARG A 78 -1.35 12.90 6.33
N ARG A 79 -2.21 12.46 5.42
CA ARG A 79 -3.17 11.35 5.63
C ARG A 79 -2.81 10.09 4.85
N VAL A 80 -2.10 10.23 3.73
CA VAL A 80 -1.77 9.11 2.84
C VAL A 80 -0.25 8.91 2.80
N VAL A 81 0.23 7.69 3.06
CA VAL A 81 1.65 7.29 2.83
C VAL A 81 1.72 6.52 1.51
N ASN A 82 2.56 6.92 0.56
CA ASN A 82 2.87 6.05 -0.58
C ASN A 82 4.13 6.45 -1.38
N THR A 83 4.80 5.45 -1.93
CA THR A 83 5.70 5.48 -3.10
C THR A 83 5.12 6.07 -4.41
N GLY A 84 3.80 6.07 -4.64
CA GLY A 84 3.21 6.30 -5.97
C GLY A 84 2.69 7.72 -6.28
N ALA A 85 3.05 8.75 -5.50
CA ALA A 85 2.68 10.17 -5.71
C ALA A 85 1.24 10.40 -6.24
N PHE A 86 1.06 11.03 -7.41
CA PHE A 86 -0.26 11.40 -7.95
C PHE A 86 -1.17 10.21 -8.24
N TYR A 87 -0.62 9.13 -8.81
CA TYR A 87 -1.34 7.88 -9.08
C TYR A 87 -2.11 7.43 -7.84
N THR A 88 -1.44 7.51 -6.70
CA THR A 88 -1.99 7.06 -5.43
C THR A 88 -3.16 7.92 -4.98
N TYR A 89 -2.97 9.23 -4.95
CA TYR A 89 -3.97 10.16 -4.46
C TYR A 89 -5.22 10.13 -5.35
N ILE A 90 -5.02 10.03 -6.66
CA ILE A 90 -6.08 9.91 -7.65
C ILE A 90 -6.81 8.57 -7.50
N SER A 91 -6.09 7.45 -7.40
CA SER A 91 -6.70 6.13 -7.18
C SER A 91 -7.58 6.09 -5.93
N ARG A 92 -7.14 6.78 -4.88
CA ARG A 92 -7.80 6.80 -3.58
C ARG A 92 -9.07 7.65 -3.56
N ALA A 93 -9.05 8.81 -4.20
CA ALA A 93 -10.17 9.73 -4.17
C ALA A 93 -11.16 9.52 -5.33
N LEU A 94 -10.67 9.24 -6.52
CA LEU A 94 -11.46 9.13 -7.76
C LEU A 94 -11.66 7.69 -8.22
N GLY A 95 -10.98 6.72 -7.59
CA GLY A 95 -11.08 5.29 -7.89
C GLY A 95 -9.89 4.74 -8.68
N LYS A 96 -9.62 3.44 -8.51
CA LYS A 96 -8.46 2.74 -9.09
C LYS A 96 -8.38 2.84 -10.61
N ASP A 97 -9.53 2.86 -11.29
CA ASP A 97 -9.58 2.92 -12.74
C ASP A 97 -8.98 4.23 -13.27
N ILE A 98 -9.44 5.37 -12.75
CA ILE A 98 -8.92 6.71 -13.05
C ILE A 98 -7.47 6.83 -12.56
N GLY A 99 -7.18 6.24 -11.41
CA GLY A 99 -5.83 6.12 -10.87
C GLY A 99 -4.83 5.55 -11.87
N VAL A 100 -5.07 4.35 -12.40
CA VAL A 100 -4.16 3.72 -13.37
C VAL A 100 -4.03 4.55 -14.66
N GLY A 101 -5.11 5.19 -15.12
CA GLY A 101 -5.04 6.17 -16.21
C GLY A 101 -4.05 7.30 -15.91
N ALA A 102 -4.13 7.88 -14.71
CA ALA A 102 -3.18 8.90 -14.26
C ALA A 102 -1.74 8.37 -14.13
N ALA A 103 -1.54 7.10 -13.77
CA ALA A 103 -0.20 6.52 -13.74
C ALA A 103 0.44 6.41 -15.14
N TYR A 104 -0.36 6.06 -16.16
CA TYR A 104 0.08 6.03 -17.56
C TYR A 104 0.41 7.43 -18.08
N LEU A 105 -0.45 8.40 -17.75
CA LEU A 105 -0.21 9.80 -18.05
C LEU A 105 1.08 10.28 -17.39
N ALA A 106 1.32 9.96 -16.12
CA ALA A 106 2.54 10.32 -15.40
C ALA A 106 3.77 9.72 -16.04
N LEU A 107 3.78 8.41 -16.25
CA LEU A 107 4.91 7.72 -16.88
C LEU A 107 5.29 8.37 -18.22
N THR A 108 4.29 8.61 -19.07
CA THR A 108 4.51 9.21 -20.40
C THR A 108 5.05 10.62 -20.28
N SER A 109 4.46 11.44 -19.41
CA SER A 109 4.81 12.86 -19.28
C SER A 109 6.22 13.05 -18.72
N TYR A 110 6.58 12.34 -17.64
CA TYR A 110 7.93 12.40 -17.09
C TYR A 110 8.97 11.82 -18.06
N THR A 111 8.63 10.76 -18.82
CA THR A 111 9.53 10.21 -19.85
C THR A 111 9.77 11.18 -20.98
N ALA A 112 8.72 11.86 -21.49
CA ALA A 112 8.85 12.87 -22.52
C ALA A 112 9.77 14.01 -22.06
N MET A 113 9.55 14.53 -20.85
CA MET A 113 10.36 15.61 -20.29
C MET A 113 11.82 15.20 -20.06
N THR A 114 12.04 13.96 -19.62
CA THR A 114 13.37 13.34 -19.49
C THR A 114 14.10 13.31 -20.83
N CYS A 115 13.40 12.93 -21.91
CA CYS A 115 13.97 12.93 -23.25
C CYS A 115 14.29 14.35 -23.75
N GLY A 116 13.40 15.33 -23.50
CA GLY A 116 13.61 16.72 -23.87
C GLY A 116 14.81 17.37 -23.18
N LEU A 117 15.01 17.08 -21.89
CA LEU A 117 16.19 17.57 -21.16
C LEU A 117 17.51 16.95 -21.63
N ALA A 118 17.50 15.74 -22.19
CA ALA A 118 18.68 15.17 -22.84
C ALA A 118 19.10 16.02 -24.07
N GLY A 119 18.12 16.50 -24.85
CA GLY A 119 18.36 17.44 -25.95
C GLY A 119 18.87 18.80 -25.46
N ALA A 120 18.22 19.37 -24.44
CA ALA A 120 18.65 20.63 -23.84
C ALA A 120 20.08 20.57 -23.28
N PHE A 121 20.45 19.47 -22.61
CA PHE A 121 21.80 19.26 -22.11
C PHE A 121 22.83 19.25 -23.24
N GLY A 122 22.55 18.53 -24.33
CA GLY A 122 23.44 18.48 -25.49
C GLY A 122 23.63 19.85 -26.15
N TYR A 123 22.56 20.63 -26.25
CA TYR A 123 22.60 22.01 -26.77
C TYR A 123 23.44 22.93 -25.86
N PHE A 124 23.14 23.02 -24.57
CA PHE A 124 23.88 23.95 -23.70
C PHE A 124 25.34 23.56 -23.49
N MET A 125 25.65 22.25 -23.49
CA MET A 125 27.03 21.79 -23.49
C MET A 125 27.76 22.14 -24.80
N HIS A 126 27.06 22.11 -25.94
CA HIS A 126 27.63 22.54 -27.21
C HIS A 126 27.99 24.03 -27.14
N GLU A 127 27.05 24.87 -26.73
CA GLU A 127 27.26 26.32 -26.60
C GLU A 127 28.40 26.64 -25.63
N LEU A 128 28.48 25.95 -24.49
CA LEU A 128 29.57 26.13 -23.52
C LEU A 128 30.94 25.81 -24.14
N ILE A 129 31.08 24.66 -24.82
CA ILE A 129 32.36 24.24 -25.42
C ILE A 129 32.72 25.15 -26.59
N PHE A 130 31.74 25.50 -27.42
CA PHE A 130 31.94 26.36 -28.58
C PHE A 130 32.35 27.77 -28.14
N SER A 131 31.70 28.35 -27.12
CA SER A 131 32.06 29.66 -26.60
C SER A 131 33.43 29.68 -25.91
N ALA A 132 33.79 28.62 -25.18
CA ALA A 132 35.04 28.58 -24.42
C ALA A 132 36.28 28.24 -25.27
N ALA A 133 36.12 27.38 -26.29
CA ALA A 133 37.24 26.82 -27.05
C ALA A 133 37.12 26.96 -28.57
N GLY A 134 35.99 27.46 -29.09
CA GLY A 134 35.72 27.52 -30.54
C GLY A 134 35.50 26.15 -31.18
N ILE A 135 35.39 25.08 -30.39
CA ILE A 135 35.28 23.69 -30.87
C ILE A 135 33.81 23.33 -31.04
N SER A 136 33.41 23.03 -32.27
CA SER A 136 32.05 22.57 -32.58
C SER A 136 31.92 21.06 -32.37
N VAL A 137 31.37 20.65 -31.22
CA VAL A 137 31.09 19.23 -30.92
C VAL A 137 29.61 18.94 -31.20
N PRO A 138 29.24 17.94 -32.02
CA PRO A 138 27.84 17.66 -32.31
C PRO A 138 27.00 17.41 -31.06
N TRP A 139 25.85 18.08 -30.95
CA TRP A 139 24.98 18.06 -29.77
C TRP A 139 24.57 16.63 -29.36
N PHE A 140 24.38 15.73 -30.31
CA PHE A 140 23.93 14.36 -30.03
C PHE A 140 24.99 13.53 -29.30
N LEU A 141 26.29 13.82 -29.50
CA LEU A 141 27.37 13.18 -28.73
C LEU A 141 27.35 13.67 -27.28
N LEU A 142 27.10 14.97 -27.08
CA LEU A 142 27.00 15.58 -25.76
C LEU A 142 25.74 15.10 -25.01
N SER A 143 24.61 14.99 -25.71
CA SER A 143 23.40 14.34 -25.18
C SER A 143 23.66 12.88 -24.79
N ALA A 144 24.41 12.13 -25.60
CA ALA A 144 24.77 10.74 -25.27
C ALA A 144 25.61 10.64 -23.98
N ILE A 145 26.53 11.59 -23.75
CA ILE A 145 27.28 11.70 -22.49
C ILE A 145 26.31 11.97 -21.32
N GLY A 146 25.41 12.94 -21.46
CA GLY A 146 24.39 13.24 -20.45
C GLY A 146 23.52 12.02 -20.12
N ILE A 147 23.04 11.32 -21.14
CA ILE A 147 22.27 10.07 -21.01
C ILE A 147 23.09 9.02 -20.25
N ALA A 148 24.38 8.83 -20.59
CA ALA A 148 25.23 7.86 -19.92
C ALA A 148 25.44 8.20 -18.43
N ILE A 149 25.64 9.48 -18.09
CA ILE A 149 25.76 9.93 -16.69
C ILE A 149 24.47 9.63 -15.94
N VAL A 150 23.31 10.03 -16.47
CA VAL A 150 22.00 9.79 -15.84
C VAL A 150 21.68 8.30 -15.73
N ALA A 151 22.06 7.49 -16.73
CA ALA A 151 21.90 6.04 -16.68
C ALA A 151 22.68 5.42 -15.51
N VAL A 152 23.93 5.82 -15.31
CA VAL A 152 24.77 5.35 -14.20
C VAL A 152 24.20 5.78 -12.85
N LEU A 153 23.80 7.04 -12.71
CA LEU A 153 23.22 7.57 -11.48
C LEU A 153 21.89 6.86 -11.13
N GLY A 154 21.01 6.70 -12.11
CA GLY A 154 19.73 5.99 -11.95
C GLY A 154 19.91 4.51 -11.66
N TYR A 155 20.87 3.84 -12.29
CA TYR A 155 21.17 2.42 -12.04
C TYR A 155 21.69 2.18 -10.62
N ARG A 156 22.49 3.10 -10.08
CA ARG A 156 23.09 2.97 -8.74
C ARG A 156 22.25 3.60 -7.62
N SER A 157 21.10 4.20 -7.93
CA SER A 157 20.33 5.06 -7.02
C SER A 157 21.20 6.11 -6.31
N VAL A 158 22.19 6.65 -7.03
CA VAL A 158 23.04 7.72 -6.51
C VAL A 158 22.24 9.00 -6.68
N ASP A 159 21.40 9.31 -5.69
CA ASP A 159 20.98 10.69 -5.51
C ASP A 159 22.26 11.51 -5.26
N PHE A 160 22.47 12.59 -6.01
CA PHE A 160 23.52 13.55 -5.67
C PHE A 160 23.38 13.85 -4.18
N SER A 161 24.47 13.71 -3.42
CA SER A 161 24.41 14.01 -1.98
C SER A 161 23.73 15.35 -1.81
N ALA A 162 22.69 15.42 -0.98
CA ALA A 162 21.91 16.65 -0.78
C ALA A 162 22.81 17.86 -0.45
N LYS A 163 24.03 17.60 0.04
CA LYS A 163 25.09 18.59 0.20
C LYS A 163 25.64 19.13 -1.12
N VAL A 164 26.01 18.28 -2.08
CA VAL A 164 26.51 18.70 -3.41
C VAL A 164 25.43 19.45 -4.16
N LEU A 165 24.21 18.90 -4.18
CA LEU A 165 23.08 19.52 -4.86
C LEU A 165 22.71 20.87 -4.23
N GLY A 166 22.77 20.98 -2.90
CA GLY A 166 22.57 22.24 -2.19
C GLY A 166 23.64 23.29 -2.51
N ILE A 167 24.91 22.90 -2.69
CA ILE A 167 25.99 23.81 -3.09
C ILE A 167 25.75 24.33 -4.51
N LEU A 168 25.45 23.45 -5.47
CA LEU A 168 25.15 23.84 -6.84
C LEU A 168 23.94 24.78 -6.89
N MET A 169 22.87 24.46 -6.16
CA MET A 169 21.69 25.31 -6.07
C MET A 169 22.02 26.70 -5.49
N ILE A 170 22.81 26.79 -4.42
CA ILE A 170 23.21 28.09 -3.86
C ILE A 170 24.03 28.89 -4.89
N ALA A 171 24.95 28.24 -5.61
CA ALA A 171 25.74 28.88 -6.65
C ALA A 171 24.85 29.37 -7.81
N GLU A 172 23.86 28.59 -8.23
CA GLU A 172 22.88 28.94 -9.26
C GLU A 172 22.09 30.21 -8.91
N PHE A 173 21.57 30.31 -7.68
CA PHE A 173 20.92 31.53 -7.20
C PHE A 173 21.91 32.70 -7.11
N ALA A 174 23.12 32.45 -6.61
CA ALA A 174 24.12 33.50 -6.42
C ALA A 174 24.50 34.19 -7.75
N VAL A 175 24.67 33.44 -8.84
CA VAL A 175 24.99 34.02 -10.15
C VAL A 175 23.90 34.97 -10.64
N LEU A 176 22.63 34.55 -10.57
CA LEU A 176 21.51 35.38 -10.99
C LEU A 176 21.29 36.59 -10.06
N VAL A 177 21.46 36.42 -8.75
CA VAL A 177 21.38 37.53 -7.79
C VAL A 177 22.50 38.56 -8.02
N VAL A 178 23.73 38.10 -8.32
CA VAL A 178 24.84 39.00 -8.68
C VAL A 178 24.50 39.76 -9.96
N PHE A 179 24.00 39.08 -10.98
CA PHE A 179 23.51 39.73 -12.20
C PHE A 179 22.43 40.77 -11.92
N GLU A 180 21.42 40.42 -11.15
CA GLU A 180 20.31 41.30 -10.79
C GLU A 180 20.81 42.56 -10.08
N CYS A 181 21.68 42.40 -9.07
CA CYS A 181 22.31 43.52 -8.37
C CYS A 181 23.07 44.46 -9.31
N ILE A 182 23.82 43.91 -10.28
CA ILE A 182 24.56 44.72 -11.27
C ILE A 182 23.59 45.48 -12.19
N VAL A 183 22.53 44.82 -12.67
CA VAL A 183 21.50 45.47 -13.52
C VAL A 183 20.84 46.60 -12.74
N ILE A 184 20.41 46.35 -11.50
CA ILE A 184 19.77 47.35 -10.63
C ILE A 184 20.72 48.52 -10.38
N ALA A 185 21.99 48.27 -10.08
CA ALA A 185 22.98 49.31 -9.87
C ALA A 185 23.21 50.18 -11.13
N LYS A 186 23.18 49.58 -12.33
CA LYS A 186 23.40 50.28 -13.60
C LYS A 186 22.16 50.98 -14.16
N LYS A 187 20.96 50.42 -13.95
CA LYS A 187 19.70 50.89 -14.55
C LYS A 187 18.77 51.62 -13.58
N GLY A 188 19.03 51.55 -12.27
CA GLY A 188 18.14 52.11 -11.24
C GLY A 188 16.72 51.59 -11.37
N THR A 189 15.72 52.48 -11.34
CA THR A 189 14.30 52.12 -11.47
C THR A 189 13.94 51.54 -12.84
N SER A 190 14.75 51.77 -13.89
CA SER A 190 14.52 51.18 -15.22
C SER A 190 14.78 49.67 -15.26
N ALA A 191 15.43 49.10 -14.24
CA ALA A 191 15.51 47.65 -14.06
C ALA A 191 14.13 47.01 -13.78
N PHE A 192 13.14 47.82 -13.41
CA PHE A 192 11.82 47.40 -12.95
C PHE A 192 10.70 48.06 -13.77
N PRO A 193 10.54 47.72 -15.06
CA PRO A 193 9.50 48.31 -15.90
C PRO A 193 8.11 47.95 -15.37
N LEU A 194 7.39 48.93 -14.81
CA LEU A 194 6.04 48.76 -14.26
C LEU A 194 5.00 48.37 -15.33
N GLU A 195 5.29 48.66 -16.61
CA GLU A 195 4.49 48.24 -17.75
C GLU A 195 4.22 46.73 -17.76
N SER A 196 5.16 45.93 -17.24
CA SER A 196 5.06 44.47 -17.10
C SER A 196 3.84 44.01 -16.30
N PHE A 197 3.31 44.87 -15.42
CA PHE A 197 2.15 44.57 -14.57
C PHE A 197 0.85 45.24 -15.05
N THR A 198 0.87 45.94 -16.18
CA THR A 198 -0.35 46.52 -16.75
C THR A 198 -1.26 45.43 -17.29
N TYR A 199 -2.58 45.65 -17.25
CA TYR A 199 -3.56 44.70 -17.78
C TYR A 199 -3.28 44.36 -19.26
N HIS A 200 -2.92 45.37 -20.06
CA HIS A 200 -2.62 45.17 -21.47
C HIS A 200 -1.43 44.23 -21.67
N GLN A 201 -0.30 44.46 -21.00
CA GLN A 201 0.88 43.59 -21.16
C GLN A 201 0.64 42.20 -20.55
N ALA A 202 -0.03 42.12 -19.40
CA ALA A 202 -0.37 40.86 -18.75
C ALA A 202 -1.22 39.95 -19.64
N THR A 203 -2.14 40.52 -20.41
CA THR A 203 -3.04 39.80 -21.33
C THR A 203 -2.60 39.85 -22.80
N SER A 204 -1.45 40.48 -23.09
CA SER A 204 -0.89 40.55 -24.44
C SER A 204 -0.36 39.19 -24.88
N GLY A 205 -0.38 38.93 -26.19
CA GLY A 205 0.06 37.64 -26.74
C GLY A 205 -0.68 36.43 -26.17
N PRO A 206 -0.19 35.21 -26.43
CA PRO A 206 -0.79 33.99 -25.89
C PRO A 206 -0.45 33.80 -24.40
N PHE A 207 -1.20 34.44 -23.49
CA PHE A 207 -0.97 34.32 -22.04
C PHE A 207 -0.92 32.86 -21.56
N GLY A 208 -1.75 31.97 -22.13
CA GLY A 208 -1.74 30.54 -21.80
C GLY A 208 -0.40 29.85 -22.03
N ILE A 209 0.36 30.28 -23.03
CA ILE A 209 1.69 29.75 -23.36
C ILE A 209 2.72 30.24 -22.35
N ALA A 210 2.71 31.54 -22.04
CA ALA A 210 3.57 32.11 -21.00
C ALA A 210 3.30 31.45 -19.64
N ALA A 211 2.03 31.24 -19.30
CA ALA A 211 1.63 30.54 -18.09
C ALA A 211 2.13 29.08 -18.09
N LEU A 212 2.02 28.34 -19.20
CA LEU A 212 2.54 26.96 -19.27
C LEU A 212 4.06 26.89 -19.16
N ILE A 213 4.80 27.82 -19.78
CA ILE A 213 6.26 27.89 -19.63
C ILE A 213 6.65 28.29 -18.19
N ALA A 214 5.87 29.17 -17.56
CA ALA A 214 5.99 29.44 -16.13
C ALA A 214 5.75 28.16 -15.30
N PHE A 215 4.66 27.42 -15.52
CA PHE A 215 4.41 26.13 -14.83
C PHE A 215 5.54 25.11 -15.05
N THR A 216 6.08 25.03 -16.27
CA THR A 216 7.23 24.17 -16.61
C THR A 216 8.41 24.44 -15.68
N SER A 217 8.66 25.71 -15.40
CA SER A 217 9.78 26.15 -14.55
C SER A 217 9.66 25.72 -13.08
N PHE A 218 8.47 25.31 -12.63
CA PHE A 218 8.25 24.79 -11.27
C PHE A 218 8.24 23.27 -11.19
N ILE A 219 8.16 22.55 -12.32
CA ILE A 219 8.06 21.08 -12.30
C ILE A 219 9.25 20.49 -11.54
N GLY A 220 8.96 19.53 -10.67
CA GLY A 220 9.94 18.93 -9.77
C GLY A 220 9.61 19.19 -8.31
N PHE A 221 8.79 20.20 -7.99
CA PHE A 221 8.39 20.46 -6.60
C PHE A 221 7.54 19.35 -5.98
N GLU A 222 6.75 18.67 -6.79
CA GLU A 222 5.90 17.56 -6.39
C GLU A 222 6.70 16.31 -5.97
N SER A 223 7.98 16.23 -6.36
CA SER A 223 8.91 15.15 -6.00
C SER A 223 9.09 15.01 -4.49
N ALA A 224 8.79 16.06 -3.71
CA ALA A 224 8.80 16.03 -2.25
C ALA A 224 8.04 14.83 -1.67
N ALA A 225 6.92 14.43 -2.31
CA ALA A 225 6.13 13.29 -1.86
C ALA A 225 6.74 11.93 -2.22
N LEU A 226 7.53 11.85 -3.30
CA LEU A 226 8.22 10.61 -3.69
C LEU A 226 9.25 10.18 -2.64
N TYR A 227 9.81 11.13 -1.89
CA TYR A 227 10.76 10.87 -0.79
C TYR A 227 10.09 10.59 0.56
N GLY A 228 8.76 10.42 0.60
CA GLY A 228 8.02 10.34 1.85
C GLY A 228 8.37 9.14 2.72
N GLU A 229 8.76 8.02 2.12
CA GLU A 229 9.15 6.80 2.86
C GLU A 229 10.53 6.93 3.52
N GLU A 230 11.42 7.72 2.93
CA GLU A 230 12.81 7.97 3.37
C GLU A 230 12.92 9.15 4.37
N THR A 231 11.80 9.82 4.63
CA THR A 231 11.74 11.03 5.46
C THR A 231 11.49 10.69 6.93
N LYS A 232 12.23 11.33 7.86
CA LYS A 232 12.09 11.14 9.32
C LYS A 232 10.68 11.45 9.82
N ASN A 233 10.19 12.63 9.46
CA ASN A 233 8.89 13.13 9.89
C ASN A 233 8.07 13.61 8.67
N PRO A 234 7.54 12.67 7.85
CA PRO A 234 6.99 13.02 6.56
C PRO A 234 5.68 13.84 6.65
N GLU A 235 4.99 13.81 7.80
CA GLU A 235 3.75 14.59 8.04
C GLU A 235 4.04 16.10 8.16
N LYS A 236 5.24 16.49 8.61
CA LYS A 236 5.64 17.88 8.78
C LYS A 236 6.64 18.31 7.70
N SER A 237 7.59 17.44 7.36
CA SER A 237 8.69 17.78 6.46
C SER A 237 8.24 17.95 5.01
N ILE A 238 7.37 17.09 4.48
CA ILE A 238 6.90 17.19 3.08
C ILE A 238 6.09 18.48 2.88
N PRO A 239 5.05 18.79 3.69
CA PRO A 239 4.32 20.06 3.58
C PRO A 239 5.23 21.29 3.65
N ARG A 240 6.08 21.36 4.68
CA ARG A 240 6.97 22.52 4.88
C ARG A 240 7.92 22.70 3.70
N ALA A 241 8.52 21.61 3.22
CA ALA A 241 9.44 21.68 2.09
C ALA A 241 8.75 22.15 0.81
N THR A 242 7.53 21.65 0.54
CA THR A 242 6.72 22.04 -0.62
C THR A 242 6.42 23.53 -0.60
N TYR A 243 5.92 24.07 0.52
CA TYR A 243 5.62 25.51 0.63
C TYR A 243 6.85 26.39 0.52
N ILE A 244 7.93 26.04 1.23
CA ILE A 244 9.19 26.79 1.18
C ILE A 244 9.72 26.84 -0.25
N ALA A 245 9.76 25.69 -0.93
CA ALA A 245 10.24 25.61 -2.30
C ALA A 245 9.41 26.44 -3.28
N VAL A 246 8.10 26.22 -3.36
CA VAL A 246 7.24 26.91 -4.33
C VAL A 246 7.24 28.43 -4.07
N THR A 247 7.23 28.86 -2.81
CA THR A 247 7.23 30.30 -2.47
C THR A 247 8.58 30.94 -2.78
N SER A 248 9.70 30.32 -2.38
CA SER A 248 11.04 30.88 -2.62
C SER A 248 11.37 30.94 -4.12
N VAL A 249 11.09 29.86 -4.85
CA VAL A 249 11.29 29.80 -6.30
C VAL A 249 10.35 30.77 -7.03
N GLY A 250 9.10 30.92 -6.58
CA GLY A 250 8.16 31.85 -7.20
C GLY A 250 8.55 33.32 -7.05
N ILE A 251 8.97 33.72 -5.85
CA ILE A 251 9.49 35.08 -5.62
C ILE A 251 10.72 35.32 -6.50
N PHE A 252 11.63 34.36 -6.54
CA PHE A 252 12.84 34.43 -7.35
C PHE A 252 12.50 34.58 -8.84
N TYR A 253 11.69 33.70 -9.42
CA TYR A 253 11.35 33.77 -10.85
C TYR A 253 10.62 35.05 -11.26
N VAL A 254 9.68 35.55 -10.45
CA VAL A 254 9.00 36.82 -10.74
C VAL A 254 10.01 37.96 -10.76
N PHE A 255 10.90 38.00 -9.77
CA PHE A 255 11.92 39.04 -9.66
C PHE A 255 12.95 38.96 -10.79
N THR A 256 13.53 37.79 -11.04
CA THR A 256 14.51 37.56 -12.10
C THR A 256 13.94 37.89 -13.47
N ALA A 257 12.72 37.43 -13.79
CA ALA A 257 12.07 37.74 -15.07
C ALA A 257 11.85 39.26 -15.24
N TRP A 258 11.46 39.95 -14.17
CA TRP A 258 11.26 41.39 -14.21
C TRP A 258 12.57 42.15 -14.50
N VAL A 259 13.66 41.73 -13.86
CA VAL A 259 14.99 42.31 -14.06
C VAL A 259 15.56 41.98 -15.44
N ILE A 260 15.36 40.78 -15.97
CA ILE A 260 15.76 40.41 -17.36
C ILE A 260 15.08 41.33 -18.38
N ILE A 261 13.79 41.63 -18.19
CA ILE A 261 13.05 42.55 -19.06
C ILE A 261 13.61 43.97 -18.94
N GLY A 262 13.87 44.46 -17.73
CA GLY A 262 14.48 45.78 -17.50
C GLY A 262 15.92 45.90 -18.03
N ALA A 263 16.70 44.82 -17.97
CA ALA A 263 18.07 44.77 -18.49
C ALA A 263 18.11 44.99 -20.01
N THR A 264 17.13 44.43 -20.71
CA THR A 264 17.02 44.53 -22.18
C THR A 264 16.32 45.82 -22.62
N GLY A 265 15.30 46.24 -21.87
CA GLY A 265 14.38 47.31 -22.22
C GLY A 265 13.20 46.79 -23.06
N VAL A 266 12.00 47.32 -22.77
CA VAL A 266 10.71 46.85 -23.30
C VAL A 266 10.67 46.80 -24.83
N SER A 267 11.24 47.80 -25.52
CA SER A 267 11.16 47.92 -26.98
C SER A 267 12.02 46.93 -27.77
N LYS A 268 13.12 46.43 -27.18
CA LYS A 268 14.07 45.52 -27.84
C LYS A 268 13.90 44.07 -27.40
N LEU A 269 13.07 43.83 -26.39
CA LEU A 269 12.94 42.55 -25.70
C LEU A 269 12.66 41.39 -26.66
N HIS A 270 11.60 41.49 -27.48
CA HIS A 270 11.18 40.40 -28.36
C HIS A 270 12.19 40.15 -29.48
N SER A 271 12.69 41.21 -30.13
CA SER A 271 13.68 41.09 -31.21
C SER A 271 15.00 40.48 -30.73
N GLN A 272 15.48 40.86 -29.55
CA GLN A 272 16.73 40.35 -29.01
C GLN A 272 16.58 38.91 -28.50
N ALA A 273 15.51 38.59 -27.78
CA ALA A 273 15.23 37.22 -27.34
C ALA A 273 15.04 36.26 -28.52
N SER A 274 14.42 36.71 -29.61
CA SER A 274 14.24 35.90 -30.83
C SER A 274 15.57 35.63 -31.55
N ALA A 275 16.46 36.63 -31.60
CA ALA A 275 17.75 36.52 -32.25
C ALA A 275 18.71 35.64 -31.45
N ASP A 276 18.82 35.89 -30.14
CA ASP A 276 19.77 35.22 -29.25
C ASP A 276 19.30 33.81 -28.84
N GLY A 277 17.98 33.54 -28.87
CA GLY A 277 17.43 32.23 -28.53
C GLY A 277 17.83 31.75 -27.13
N GLY A 278 18.36 30.52 -27.05
CA GLY A 278 18.70 29.89 -25.76
C GLY A 278 19.89 30.53 -25.02
N VAL A 279 20.71 31.35 -25.69
CA VAL A 279 21.83 32.05 -25.07
C VAL A 279 21.49 33.50 -24.66
N PHE A 280 20.25 33.95 -24.86
CA PHE A 280 19.80 35.32 -24.55
C PHE A 280 20.17 35.79 -23.15
N VAL A 281 19.87 35.00 -22.12
CA VAL A 281 20.17 35.40 -20.74
C VAL A 281 21.68 35.31 -20.45
N LEU A 282 22.40 34.36 -21.06
CA LEU A 282 23.87 34.31 -20.95
C LEU A 282 24.50 35.57 -21.57
N ASN A 283 24.02 36.03 -22.72
CA ASN A 283 24.47 37.28 -23.33
C ASN A 283 24.22 38.48 -22.42
N LEU A 284 23.10 38.52 -21.70
CA LEU A 284 22.85 39.55 -20.67
C LEU A 284 23.84 39.43 -19.50
N LEU A 285 24.16 38.22 -19.04
CA LEU A 285 25.20 38.02 -18.00
C LEU A 285 26.54 38.59 -18.46
N ASN A 286 26.94 38.33 -19.71
CA ASN A 286 28.16 38.90 -20.28
C ASN A 286 28.07 40.43 -20.40
N GLN A 287 26.96 40.96 -20.91
CA GLN A 287 26.76 42.40 -21.10
C GLN A 287 26.89 43.18 -19.78
N TYR A 288 26.36 42.64 -18.68
CA TYR A 288 26.34 43.34 -17.40
C TYR A 288 27.53 43.00 -16.50
N GLY A 289 27.92 41.72 -16.42
CA GLY A 289 28.94 41.19 -15.52
C GLY A 289 30.24 40.70 -16.18
N GLY A 290 30.35 40.76 -17.50
CA GLY A 290 31.53 40.34 -18.26
C GLY A 290 31.69 38.82 -18.41
N GLU A 291 32.78 38.42 -19.05
CA GLU A 291 33.09 37.01 -19.39
C GLU A 291 33.09 36.10 -18.16
N ALA A 292 33.59 36.58 -17.02
CA ALA A 292 33.61 35.80 -15.79
C ALA A 292 32.20 35.39 -15.32
N LEU A 293 31.22 36.30 -15.39
CA LEU A 293 29.85 35.97 -14.98
C LEU A 293 29.15 35.08 -16.02
N PHE A 294 29.46 35.27 -17.30
CA PHE A 294 29.04 34.39 -18.38
C PHE A 294 29.54 32.95 -18.18
N ASP A 295 30.85 32.76 -17.97
CA ASP A 295 31.47 31.44 -17.86
C ASP A 295 30.93 30.66 -16.66
N ILE A 296 30.84 31.32 -15.50
CA ILE A 296 30.26 30.70 -14.30
C ILE A 296 28.79 30.35 -14.55
N GLY A 297 28.03 31.25 -15.18
CA GLY A 297 26.63 31.02 -15.54
C GLY A 297 26.44 29.85 -16.51
N ALA A 298 27.28 29.75 -17.54
CA ALA A 298 27.20 28.72 -18.56
C ALA A 298 27.58 27.32 -18.02
N VAL A 299 28.60 27.24 -17.17
CA VAL A 299 28.96 25.99 -16.47
C VAL A 299 27.84 25.56 -15.52
N LEU A 300 27.34 26.49 -14.69
CA LEU A 300 26.27 26.19 -13.75
C LEU A 300 24.98 25.80 -14.49
N LEU A 301 24.67 26.41 -15.63
CA LEU A 301 23.53 26.06 -16.47
C LEU A 301 23.58 24.59 -16.89
N CYS A 302 24.73 24.13 -17.38
CA CYS A 302 24.90 22.74 -17.79
C CYS A 302 24.71 21.77 -16.61
N THR A 303 25.23 22.12 -15.43
CA THR A 303 25.03 21.32 -14.22
C THR A 303 23.58 21.35 -13.72
N SER A 304 22.88 22.48 -13.86
CA SER A 304 21.48 22.67 -13.48
C SER A 304 20.56 21.84 -14.37
N VAL A 305 20.77 21.87 -15.70
CA VAL A 305 20.05 21.03 -16.66
C VAL A 305 20.29 19.54 -16.38
N LEU A 306 21.52 19.13 -16.10
CA LEU A 306 21.85 17.74 -15.76
C LEU A 306 21.19 17.29 -14.45
N ALA A 307 21.14 18.17 -13.44
CA ALA A 307 20.48 17.92 -12.17
C ALA A 307 18.96 17.73 -12.35
N GLY A 308 18.31 18.63 -13.07
CA GLY A 308 16.89 18.51 -13.44
C GLY A 308 16.62 17.24 -14.26
N TYR A 309 17.49 16.93 -15.22
CA TYR A 309 17.41 15.73 -16.04
C TYR A 309 17.46 14.45 -15.19
N SER A 310 18.42 14.36 -14.28
CA SER A 310 18.54 13.23 -13.35
C SER A 310 17.31 13.10 -12.44
N ALA A 311 16.74 14.22 -11.97
CA ALA A 311 15.58 14.22 -11.08
C ALA A 311 14.32 13.70 -11.79
N LEU A 312 14.04 14.15 -13.01
CA LEU A 312 12.88 13.71 -13.79
C LEU A 312 13.03 12.27 -14.29
N HIS A 313 14.25 11.87 -14.65
CA HIS A 313 14.57 10.47 -14.97
C HIS A 313 14.23 9.55 -13.80
N ASN A 314 14.62 9.94 -12.58
CA ASN A 314 14.29 9.20 -11.36
C ASN A 314 12.77 9.16 -11.14
N ALA A 315 12.05 10.27 -11.33
CA ALA A 315 10.60 10.31 -11.25
C ALA A 315 9.92 9.35 -12.26
N ALA A 316 10.29 9.40 -13.54
CA ALA A 316 9.79 8.49 -14.58
C ALA A 316 10.05 7.02 -14.22
N SER A 317 11.28 6.72 -13.78
CA SER A 317 11.69 5.38 -13.37
C SER A 317 10.88 4.87 -12.18
N ARG A 318 10.58 5.72 -11.19
CA ARG A 318 9.75 5.38 -10.03
C ARG A 318 8.28 5.12 -10.40
N TYR A 319 7.73 5.85 -11.36
CA TYR A 319 6.39 5.56 -11.88
C TYR A 319 6.33 4.20 -12.61
N LEU A 320 7.28 3.93 -13.52
CA LEU A 320 7.35 2.65 -14.22
C LEU A 320 7.58 1.49 -13.24
N PHE A 321 8.44 1.70 -12.25
CA PHE A 321 8.69 0.76 -11.17
C PHE A 321 7.42 0.47 -10.36
N ALA A 322 6.65 1.49 -9.96
CA ALA A 322 5.40 1.31 -9.24
C ALA A 322 4.38 0.49 -10.05
N LEU A 323 4.23 0.79 -11.34
CA LEU A 323 3.36 0.04 -12.25
C LEU A 323 3.79 -1.42 -12.43
N GLY A 324 5.10 -1.69 -12.51
CA GLY A 324 5.63 -3.06 -12.57
C GLY A 324 5.41 -3.82 -11.26
N ARG A 325 5.63 -3.15 -10.12
CA ARG A 325 5.43 -3.72 -8.77
C ARG A 325 3.98 -4.14 -8.53
N GLU A 326 3.03 -3.41 -9.10
CA GLU A 326 1.60 -3.68 -8.98
C GLU A 326 1.05 -4.57 -10.12
N ASN A 327 1.91 -5.13 -10.96
CA ASN A 327 1.55 -5.99 -12.11
C ASN A 327 0.59 -5.32 -13.12
N ILE A 328 0.61 -3.98 -13.18
CA ILE A 328 -0.05 -3.20 -14.24
C ILE A 328 0.83 -3.21 -15.49
N ALA A 329 2.14 -3.06 -15.30
CA ALA A 329 3.18 -3.27 -16.31
C ALA A 329 3.89 -4.62 -16.08
N PRO A 330 4.72 -5.11 -17.01
CA PRO A 330 5.54 -6.30 -16.80
C PRO A 330 6.29 -6.24 -15.47
N HIS A 331 6.18 -7.31 -14.67
CA HIS A 331 6.72 -7.36 -13.32
C HIS A 331 8.23 -7.08 -13.24
N ILE A 332 8.96 -7.31 -14.35
CA ILE A 332 10.39 -7.03 -14.46
C ILE A 332 10.75 -5.56 -14.17
N PHE A 333 9.83 -4.63 -14.41
CA PHE A 333 10.06 -3.21 -14.09
C PHE A 333 9.96 -2.92 -12.59
N GLY A 334 9.24 -3.76 -11.82
CA GLY A 334 9.06 -3.61 -10.38
C GLY A 334 10.18 -4.20 -9.53
N GLU A 335 11.36 -4.41 -10.11
CA GLU A 335 12.48 -5.12 -9.49
C GLU A 335 13.55 -4.14 -8.98
N TYR A 336 13.90 -4.28 -7.70
CA TYR A 336 15.05 -3.56 -7.13
C TYR A 336 16.37 -4.25 -7.51
N HIS A 337 17.42 -3.45 -7.68
CA HIS A 337 18.77 -3.97 -7.76
C HIS A 337 19.18 -4.60 -6.43
N LYS A 338 19.87 -5.75 -6.47
CA LYS A 338 20.22 -6.53 -5.27
C LYS A 338 21.11 -5.76 -4.29
N ASP A 339 22.14 -5.08 -4.79
CA ASP A 339 23.09 -4.34 -3.94
C ASP A 339 22.74 -2.87 -3.73
N PHE A 340 22.27 -2.18 -4.77
CA PHE A 340 21.99 -0.73 -4.74
C PHE A 340 20.57 -0.36 -4.34
N PHE A 341 19.63 -1.32 -4.31
CA PHE A 341 18.20 -1.07 -4.04
C PHE A 341 17.56 -0.01 -4.95
N SER A 342 18.08 0.14 -6.17
CA SER A 342 17.58 1.06 -7.20
C SER A 342 16.51 0.40 -8.08
N PRO A 343 15.57 1.16 -8.68
CA PRO A 343 14.66 0.67 -9.71
C PRO A 343 15.39 0.48 -11.06
N HIS A 344 16.48 -0.29 -11.06
CA HIS A 344 17.46 -0.35 -12.16
C HIS A 344 16.85 -0.72 -13.53
N ILE A 345 15.94 -1.70 -13.61
CA ILE A 345 15.35 -2.10 -14.89
C ILE A 345 14.42 -1.01 -15.43
N ALA A 346 13.62 -0.39 -14.57
CA ALA A 346 12.80 0.75 -14.96
C ALA A 346 13.70 1.92 -15.43
N SER A 347 14.78 2.23 -14.69
CA SER A 347 15.75 3.25 -15.07
C SER A 347 16.41 2.99 -16.43
N LEU A 348 16.80 1.75 -16.71
CA LEU A 348 17.35 1.35 -18.01
C LEU A 348 16.31 1.48 -19.13
N ALA A 349 15.03 1.18 -18.87
CA ALA A 349 13.97 1.36 -19.86
C ALA A 349 13.73 2.84 -20.21
N ILE A 350 13.76 3.73 -19.21
CA ILE A 350 13.68 5.18 -19.44
C ILE A 350 14.92 5.68 -20.19
N THR A 351 16.12 5.18 -19.82
CA THR A 351 17.38 5.50 -20.52
C THR A 351 17.32 5.07 -21.99
N GLY A 352 16.82 3.87 -22.26
CA GLY A 352 16.64 3.36 -23.62
C GLY A 352 15.68 4.22 -24.43
N SER A 353 14.57 4.66 -23.82
CA SER A 353 13.61 5.57 -24.45
C SER A 353 14.28 6.91 -24.82
N ALA A 354 15.03 7.51 -23.90
CA ALA A 354 15.77 8.75 -24.14
C ALA A 354 16.81 8.60 -25.27
N SER A 355 17.50 7.46 -25.31
CA SER A 355 18.49 7.17 -26.35
C SER A 355 17.85 7.05 -27.74
N VAL A 356 16.75 6.28 -27.85
CA VAL A 356 16.03 6.10 -29.12
C VAL A 356 15.46 7.42 -29.63
N VAL A 357 14.85 8.21 -28.75
CA VAL A 357 14.29 9.51 -29.11
C VAL A 357 15.40 10.47 -29.54
N ALA A 358 16.50 10.57 -28.79
CA ALA A 358 17.62 11.43 -29.15
C ALA A 358 18.21 11.08 -30.52
N VAL A 359 18.38 9.78 -30.81
CA VAL A 359 18.83 9.31 -32.14
C VAL A 359 17.82 9.69 -33.23
N ALA A 360 16.53 9.52 -32.99
CA ALA A 360 15.49 9.86 -33.97
C ALA A 360 15.55 11.35 -34.36
N PHE A 361 15.64 12.27 -33.39
CA PHE A 361 15.76 13.70 -33.66
C PHE A 361 17.11 14.08 -34.31
N ALA A 362 18.19 13.39 -33.94
CA ALA A 362 19.50 13.58 -34.57
C ALA A 362 19.48 13.19 -36.06
N VAL A 363 18.83 12.07 -36.41
CA VAL A 363 18.70 11.60 -37.80
C VAL A 363 17.85 12.55 -38.65
N THR A 364 16.82 13.19 -38.07
CA THR A 364 16.01 14.18 -38.80
C THR A 364 16.69 15.53 -38.97
N GLY A 365 17.85 15.76 -38.35
CA GLY A 365 18.53 17.06 -38.36
C GLY A 365 17.75 18.17 -37.63
N ALA A 366 16.89 17.80 -36.68
CA ALA A 366 16.06 18.75 -35.96
C ALA A 366 16.90 19.59 -34.99
N ASP A 367 16.50 20.84 -34.78
CA ASP A 367 17.16 21.71 -33.80
C ASP A 367 17.03 21.13 -32.39
N PRO A 368 18.13 20.94 -31.64
CA PRO A 368 18.11 20.28 -30.33
C PRO A 368 17.36 21.09 -29.26
N TYR A 369 17.27 22.42 -29.40
CA TYR A 369 16.67 23.32 -28.41
C TYR A 369 15.24 23.73 -28.81
N LYS A 370 15.08 24.36 -29.98
CA LYS A 370 13.82 24.92 -30.48
C LYS A 370 12.81 23.86 -30.90
N THR A 371 13.27 22.67 -31.31
CA THR A 371 12.38 21.60 -31.78
C THR A 371 12.40 20.40 -30.85
N PHE A 372 13.56 19.76 -30.63
CA PHE A 372 13.64 18.53 -29.84
C PHE A 372 13.29 18.77 -28.36
N ALA A 373 14.07 19.60 -27.67
CA ALA A 373 13.84 19.91 -26.26
C ALA A 373 12.47 20.57 -26.05
N ALA A 374 12.16 21.64 -26.79
CA ALA A 374 10.91 22.39 -26.64
C ALA A 374 9.67 21.50 -26.81
N SER A 375 9.62 20.65 -27.85
CA SER A 375 8.45 19.79 -28.09
C SER A 375 8.24 18.80 -26.95
N LEU A 376 9.30 18.09 -26.54
CA LEU A 376 9.18 17.01 -25.56
C LEU A 376 8.98 17.54 -24.13
N ILE A 377 9.57 18.70 -23.81
CA ILE A 377 9.29 19.41 -22.56
C ILE A 377 7.84 19.91 -22.57
N ALA A 378 7.33 20.47 -23.66
CA ALA A 378 5.93 20.91 -23.77
C ALA A 378 4.93 19.76 -23.55
N VAL A 379 5.17 18.59 -24.15
CA VAL A 379 4.36 17.38 -23.93
C VAL A 379 4.37 16.96 -22.45
N GLY A 380 5.57 16.90 -21.86
CA GLY A 380 5.77 16.52 -20.47
C GLY A 380 5.05 17.48 -19.52
N THR A 381 5.20 18.78 -19.73
CA THR A 381 4.53 19.81 -18.94
C THR A 381 3.00 19.67 -19.03
N LEU A 382 2.46 19.54 -20.24
CA LEU A 382 1.00 19.46 -20.43
C LEU A 382 0.40 18.30 -19.63
N GLY A 383 1.02 17.12 -19.68
CA GLY A 383 0.56 15.96 -18.92
C GLY A 383 0.80 16.07 -17.41
N ILE A 384 1.92 16.66 -16.95
CA ILE A 384 2.17 16.89 -15.52
C ILE A 384 1.19 17.92 -14.93
N VAL A 385 0.88 19.00 -15.64
CA VAL A 385 -0.12 19.99 -15.23
C VAL A 385 -1.51 19.35 -15.14
N ALA A 386 -1.88 18.49 -16.09
CA ALA A 386 -3.11 17.72 -16.01
C ALA A 386 -3.15 16.82 -14.76
N LEU A 387 -2.05 16.13 -14.45
CA LEU A 387 -1.94 15.30 -13.25
C LEU A 387 -2.07 16.12 -11.95
N GLN A 388 -1.44 17.29 -11.91
CA GLN A 388 -1.56 18.21 -10.78
C GLN A 388 -3.03 18.67 -10.65
N ALA A 389 -3.72 18.97 -11.74
CA ALA A 389 -5.15 19.31 -11.71
C ALA A 389 -6.00 18.15 -11.14
N PHE A 390 -5.83 16.92 -11.65
CA PHE A 390 -6.54 15.75 -11.13
C PHE A 390 -6.20 15.45 -9.66
N ALA A 391 -4.95 15.66 -9.24
CA ALA A 391 -4.56 15.54 -7.84
C ALA A 391 -5.24 16.61 -6.98
N SER A 392 -5.35 17.85 -7.48
CA SER A 392 -6.06 18.93 -6.81
C SER A 392 -7.56 18.61 -6.63
N LEU A 393 -8.20 18.06 -7.68
CA LEU A 393 -9.57 17.54 -7.61
C LEU A 393 -9.70 16.38 -6.61
N SER A 394 -8.72 15.48 -6.59
CA SER A 394 -8.67 14.35 -5.67
C SER A 394 -8.63 14.79 -4.21
N VAL A 395 -7.92 15.88 -3.89
CA VAL A 395 -7.93 16.47 -2.54
C VAL A 395 -9.34 16.93 -2.17
N ILE A 396 -10.03 17.63 -3.07
CA ILE A 396 -11.40 18.12 -2.84
C ILE A 396 -12.33 16.95 -2.56
N VAL A 397 -12.34 15.94 -3.43
CA VAL A 397 -13.20 14.76 -3.30
C VAL A 397 -12.86 13.98 -2.02
N PHE A 398 -11.57 13.81 -1.71
CA PHE A 398 -11.12 13.11 -0.52
C PHE A 398 -11.62 13.79 0.77
N PHE A 399 -11.57 15.12 0.85
CA PHE A 399 -12.00 15.85 2.05
C PHE A 399 -13.48 16.25 2.06
N TRP A 400 -14.21 16.17 0.93
CA TRP A 400 -15.57 16.73 0.80
C TRP A 400 -16.55 16.28 1.89
N LYS A 401 -16.55 14.98 2.21
CA LYS A 401 -17.45 14.38 3.21
C LYS A 401 -16.80 14.18 4.58
N ARG A 402 -15.58 14.69 4.80
CA ARG A 402 -14.83 14.46 6.03
C ARG A 402 -15.02 15.59 7.03
N LYS A 403 -15.26 15.23 8.30
CA LYS A 403 -15.42 16.22 9.39
C LYS A 403 -14.14 16.99 9.70
N ASP A 404 -12.97 16.40 9.45
CA ASP A 404 -11.67 17.04 9.68
C ASP A 404 -11.22 17.98 8.53
N ARG A 405 -12.12 18.25 7.57
CA ARG A 405 -11.85 19.16 6.46
C ARG A 405 -11.58 20.58 6.98
N LYS A 406 -10.35 21.04 6.78
CA LYS A 406 -10.02 22.46 6.88
C LYS A 406 -10.51 23.18 5.62
N TRP A 407 -11.31 24.24 5.78
CA TRP A 407 -11.91 24.96 4.64
C TRP A 407 -10.87 25.43 3.62
N TRP A 408 -9.78 26.05 4.08
CA TRP A 408 -8.70 26.51 3.21
C TRP A 408 -7.98 25.35 2.50
N SER A 409 -7.30 24.47 3.25
CA SER A 409 -6.42 23.44 2.67
C SER A 409 -7.15 22.19 2.14
N GLY A 410 -8.42 21.99 2.48
CA GLY A 410 -9.21 20.82 2.08
C GLY A 410 -10.28 21.14 1.02
N PHE A 411 -10.51 22.41 0.70
CA PHE A 411 -11.49 22.81 -0.32
C PHE A 411 -11.04 24.02 -1.14
N LEU A 412 -10.97 25.22 -0.54
CA LEU A 412 -10.82 26.46 -1.30
C LEU A 412 -9.48 26.55 -2.05
N ALA A 413 -8.36 26.32 -1.38
CA ALA A 413 -7.05 26.36 -2.04
C ALA A 413 -6.88 25.25 -3.10
N PRO A 414 -7.22 23.97 -2.84
CA PRO A 414 -7.23 22.96 -3.90
C PRO A 414 -8.15 23.29 -5.08
N LEU A 415 -9.29 23.96 -4.85
CA LEU A 415 -10.22 24.40 -5.89
C LEU A 415 -9.63 25.51 -6.77
N VAL A 416 -9.01 26.52 -6.16
CA VAL A 416 -8.27 27.56 -6.89
C VAL A 416 -7.13 26.92 -7.70
N GLY A 417 -6.39 26.00 -7.08
CA GLY A 417 -5.36 25.20 -7.75
C GLY A 417 -5.92 24.42 -8.95
N PHE A 418 -7.05 23.72 -8.77
CA PHE A 418 -7.72 22.96 -9.83
C PHE A 418 -8.13 23.85 -11.00
N ILE A 419 -8.82 24.96 -10.73
CA ILE A 419 -9.28 25.90 -11.77
C ILE A 419 -8.09 26.49 -12.51
N GLY A 420 -7.05 26.93 -11.80
CA GLY A 420 -5.85 27.49 -12.41
C GLY A 420 -5.08 26.48 -13.27
N LEU A 421 -4.83 25.29 -12.76
CA LEU A 421 -4.12 24.22 -13.48
C LEU A 421 -4.92 23.69 -14.67
N MET A 422 -6.23 23.49 -14.50
CA MET A 422 -7.10 23.05 -15.59
C MET A 422 -7.24 24.13 -16.67
N GLY A 423 -7.36 25.40 -16.28
CA GLY A 423 -7.35 26.52 -17.21
C GLY A 423 -6.04 26.59 -18.01
N ALA A 424 -4.90 26.44 -17.35
CA ALA A 424 -3.59 26.38 -18.00
C ALA A 424 -3.47 25.19 -18.97
N PHE A 425 -3.93 24.01 -18.55
CA PHE A 425 -3.97 22.82 -19.41
C PHE A 425 -4.81 23.05 -20.67
N ILE A 426 -6.03 23.58 -20.52
CA ILE A 426 -6.94 23.84 -21.65
C ILE A 426 -6.32 24.87 -22.60
N LEU A 427 -5.83 26.00 -22.08
CA LEU A 427 -5.24 27.05 -22.90
C LEU A 427 -4.02 26.54 -23.69
N ALA A 428 -3.17 25.74 -23.06
CA ALA A 428 -2.01 25.17 -23.73
C ALA A 428 -2.36 24.07 -24.74
N ALA A 429 -3.38 23.25 -24.46
CA ALA A 429 -3.86 22.25 -25.40
C ALA A 429 -4.47 22.89 -26.65
N VAL A 430 -5.20 24.01 -26.49
CA VAL A 430 -5.81 24.76 -27.61
C VAL A 430 -4.75 25.49 -28.44
N HIS A 431 -3.73 26.06 -27.81
CA HIS A 431 -2.66 26.82 -28.49
C HIS A 431 -1.34 26.05 -28.60
N TYR A 432 -1.44 24.72 -28.80
CA TYR A 432 -0.29 23.83 -28.75
C TYR A 432 0.70 24.02 -29.93
N ASN A 433 0.20 24.41 -31.10
CA ASN A 433 1.02 24.74 -32.27
C ASN A 433 1.95 25.93 -32.00
N THR A 434 1.42 26.96 -31.34
CA THR A 434 2.20 28.12 -30.94
C THR A 434 3.19 27.78 -29.82
N LEU A 435 2.83 26.87 -28.91
CA LEU A 435 3.70 26.42 -27.82
C LEU A 435 4.93 25.66 -28.35
N THR A 436 4.75 24.85 -29.39
CA THR A 436 5.84 24.08 -30.01
C THR A 436 6.56 24.83 -31.12
N GLY A 437 6.08 26.03 -31.50
CA GLY A 437 6.63 26.81 -32.60
C GLY A 437 6.57 26.07 -33.95
N SER A 438 5.64 25.12 -34.10
CA SER A 438 5.61 24.17 -35.21
C SER A 438 4.19 23.93 -35.72
N ASP A 439 4.01 24.08 -37.03
CA ASP A 439 2.77 23.74 -37.73
C ASP A 439 2.70 22.25 -38.14
N ASN A 440 3.68 21.44 -37.73
CA ASN A 440 3.70 20.02 -38.04
C ASN A 440 2.50 19.31 -37.40
N LYS A 441 1.64 18.72 -38.26
CA LYS A 441 0.41 18.02 -37.86
C LYS A 441 0.66 16.92 -36.81
N TRP A 442 1.77 16.20 -36.90
CA TRP A 442 2.08 15.12 -35.96
C TRP A 442 2.47 15.63 -34.58
N ILE A 443 3.22 16.73 -34.52
CA ILE A 443 3.54 17.42 -33.26
C ILE A 443 2.25 17.95 -32.62
N ASN A 444 1.35 18.52 -33.43
CA ASN A 444 0.10 19.10 -32.95
C ASN A 444 -0.97 18.08 -32.54
N LEU A 445 -0.81 16.79 -32.87
CA LEU A 445 -1.66 15.71 -32.41
C LEU A 445 -1.24 15.14 -31.04
N VAL A 446 -0.10 15.54 -30.49
CA VAL A 446 0.42 14.94 -29.25
C VAL A 446 -0.49 15.14 -28.01
N PRO A 447 -1.21 16.27 -27.83
CA PRO A 447 -2.21 16.36 -26.75
C PRO A 447 -3.28 15.27 -26.82
N VAL A 448 -3.73 14.89 -28.03
CA VAL A 448 -4.68 13.79 -28.24
C VAL A 448 -4.06 12.45 -27.85
N LEU A 449 -2.77 12.25 -28.14
CA LEU A 449 -2.04 11.04 -27.75
C LEU A 449 -2.03 10.85 -26.22
N LEU A 450 -1.87 11.91 -25.43
CA LEU A 450 -1.94 11.83 -23.96
C LEU A 450 -3.31 11.33 -23.47
N VAL A 451 -4.40 11.77 -24.11
CA VAL A 451 -5.76 11.29 -23.82
C VAL A 451 -5.90 9.81 -24.18
N VAL A 452 -5.42 9.41 -25.36
CA VAL A 452 -5.44 8.00 -25.82
C VAL A 452 -4.65 7.10 -24.87
N ILE A 453 -3.47 7.52 -24.42
CA ILE A 453 -2.64 6.76 -23.48
C ILE A 453 -3.34 6.62 -22.12
N THR A 454 -3.97 7.69 -21.64
CA THR A 454 -4.75 7.67 -20.39
C THR A 454 -5.92 6.69 -20.50
N ALA A 455 -6.66 6.74 -21.62
CA ALA A 455 -7.73 5.80 -21.92
C ALA A 455 -7.23 4.35 -22.03
N GLY A 456 -6.06 4.13 -22.65
CA GLY A 456 -5.40 2.83 -22.70
C GLY A 456 -5.06 2.27 -21.32
N GLY A 457 -4.61 3.13 -20.39
CA GLY A 457 -4.42 2.77 -18.99
C GLY A 457 -5.70 2.31 -18.30
N ILE A 458 -6.82 3.03 -18.53
CA ILE A 458 -8.15 2.68 -18.02
C ILE A 458 -8.63 1.34 -18.61
N VAL A 459 -8.45 1.13 -19.92
CA VAL A 459 -8.81 -0.15 -20.57
C VAL A 459 -7.98 -1.30 -20.00
N ASN A 460 -6.68 -1.10 -19.78
CA ASN A 460 -5.82 -2.14 -19.20
C ASN A 460 -6.24 -2.50 -17.77
N VAL A 461 -6.58 -1.53 -16.91
CA VAL A 461 -7.03 -1.84 -15.55
C VAL A 461 -8.42 -2.48 -15.54
N VAL A 462 -9.33 -2.12 -16.43
CA VAL A 462 -10.61 -2.83 -16.61
C VAL A 462 -10.38 -4.27 -17.05
N ARG A 463 -9.40 -4.52 -17.93
CA ARG A 463 -8.98 -5.88 -18.29
C ARG A 463 -8.39 -6.63 -17.10
N ILE A 464 -7.56 -5.99 -16.29
CA ILE A 464 -7.00 -6.58 -15.06
C ILE A 464 -8.10 -6.90 -14.05
N LYS A 465 -9.08 -6.01 -13.87
CA LYS A 465 -10.26 -6.22 -13.01
C LYS A 465 -11.02 -7.49 -13.40
N ARG A 466 -11.18 -7.75 -14.69
CA ARG A 466 -11.86 -8.94 -15.22
C ARG A 466 -11.01 -10.21 -15.18
N THR A 467 -9.73 -10.12 -15.54
CA THR A 467 -8.84 -11.29 -15.74
C THR A 467 -8.02 -11.67 -14.51
N LYS A 468 -7.68 -10.70 -13.66
CA LYS A 468 -6.82 -10.82 -12.47
C LYS A 468 -7.41 -10.01 -11.30
N PRO A 469 -8.58 -10.37 -10.78
CA PRO A 469 -9.28 -9.61 -9.73
C PRO A 469 -8.45 -9.42 -8.45
N VAL A 470 -7.63 -10.41 -8.08
CA VAL A 470 -6.68 -10.30 -6.96
C VAL A 470 -5.69 -9.15 -7.16
N VAL A 471 -5.14 -9.01 -8.37
CA VAL A 471 -4.20 -7.93 -8.69
C VAL A 471 -4.92 -6.59 -8.58
N TYR A 472 -6.11 -6.48 -9.17
CA TYR A 472 -6.94 -5.27 -9.10
C TYR A 472 -7.27 -4.87 -7.65
N ALA A 473 -7.60 -5.83 -6.78
CA ALA A 473 -7.89 -5.59 -5.37
C ALA A 473 -6.70 -4.97 -4.62
N LYS A 474 -5.46 -5.33 -5.01
CA LYS A 474 -4.22 -4.83 -4.40
C LYS A 474 -3.66 -3.56 -5.04
N LEU A 475 -4.19 -3.11 -6.18
CA LEU A 475 -3.75 -1.86 -6.82
C LEU A 475 -3.94 -0.65 -5.90
N ALA A 476 -2.96 0.23 -5.86
CA ALA A 476 -2.95 1.45 -5.06
C ALA A 476 -3.31 1.20 -3.57
N SER A 477 -2.99 0.01 -3.02
CA SER A 477 -3.23 -0.31 -1.62
C SER A 477 -2.37 0.59 -0.71
N THR A 478 -2.90 1.77 -0.39
CA THR A 478 -2.28 2.72 0.54
C THR A 478 -2.63 2.37 1.96
N GLN A 479 -1.64 2.39 2.84
CA GLN A 479 -1.89 2.54 4.26
C GLN A 479 -2.29 4.00 4.51
N LEU A 480 -3.46 4.21 5.11
CA LEU A 480 -3.76 5.50 5.73
C LEU A 480 -2.75 5.70 6.86
N ARG A 481 -2.31 6.94 7.07
CA ARG A 481 -1.57 7.27 8.28
C ARG A 481 -2.53 7.17 9.44
N SER A 482 -2.24 6.25 10.35
CA SER A 482 -2.97 6.14 11.60
C SER A 482 -2.99 7.49 12.31
N LYS A 483 -4.18 7.88 12.79
CA LYS A 483 -4.26 8.89 13.83
C LYS A 483 -3.71 8.26 15.10
N LYS A 484 -2.80 8.94 15.79
CA LYS A 484 -2.39 8.51 17.12
C LYS A 484 -3.56 8.73 18.06
N ALA A 485 -3.70 7.87 19.07
CA ALA A 485 -4.74 8.02 20.09
C ALA A 485 -4.72 9.42 20.75
N ALA A 486 -3.54 10.03 20.89
CA ALA A 486 -3.37 11.39 21.43
C ALA A 486 -3.98 12.51 20.56
N ASP A 487 -4.25 12.24 19.27
CA ASP A 487 -4.81 13.23 18.34
C ASP A 487 -6.35 13.22 18.32
N ILE A 488 -6.99 12.26 19.00
CA ILE A 488 -8.45 12.10 19.02
C ILE A 488 -8.97 12.67 20.35
N VAL A 489 -9.48 13.90 20.30
CA VAL A 489 -10.19 14.53 21.42
C VAL A 489 -11.67 14.14 21.33
N ALA A 490 -11.95 12.85 21.52
CA ALA A 490 -13.34 12.40 21.63
C ALA A 490 -13.78 12.56 23.09
N PRO A 491 -14.96 13.17 23.35
CA PRO A 491 -15.44 13.36 24.72
C PRO A 491 -15.55 12.01 25.44
N ALA A 492 -15.27 12.03 26.75
CA ALA A 492 -15.47 10.88 27.61
C ALA A 492 -16.94 10.42 27.49
N VAL A 493 -17.15 9.15 27.18
CA VAL A 493 -18.48 8.57 27.05
C VAL A 493 -18.82 7.89 28.37
N ASN A 494 -20.00 8.19 28.90
CA ASN A 494 -20.49 7.51 30.10
C ASN A 494 -21.31 6.29 29.70
N TYR A 495 -20.77 5.10 29.95
CA TYR A 495 -21.43 3.84 29.65
C TYR A 495 -22.17 3.34 30.90
N ASN A 496 -23.51 3.40 30.89
CA ASN A 496 -24.33 3.07 32.06
C ASN A 496 -24.98 1.68 32.00
N LYS A 497 -24.97 1.03 30.83
CA LYS A 497 -25.64 -0.26 30.62
C LYS A 497 -24.65 -1.34 30.26
N LYS A 498 -24.87 -2.54 30.81
CA LYS A 498 -23.96 -3.68 30.66
C LYS A 498 -24.14 -4.43 29.35
N TYR A 499 -23.04 -4.94 28.82
CA TYR A 499 -23.03 -5.95 27.76
C TYR A 499 -22.78 -7.35 28.35
N CYS A 500 -23.28 -8.40 27.70
CA CYS A 500 -22.94 -9.78 28.02
C CYS A 500 -21.81 -10.25 27.08
N LEU A 501 -20.68 -10.68 27.64
CA LEU A 501 -19.60 -11.31 26.90
C LEU A 501 -19.60 -12.81 27.20
N VAL A 502 -19.61 -13.65 26.16
CA VAL A 502 -19.70 -15.11 26.28
C VAL A 502 -18.43 -15.78 25.76
N GLY A 503 -17.73 -16.49 26.65
CA GLY A 503 -16.48 -17.22 26.38
C GLY A 503 -15.23 -16.44 26.77
N ALA A 504 -14.29 -17.10 27.44
CA ALA A 504 -13.01 -16.56 27.92
C ALA A 504 -11.79 -17.23 27.26
N GLY A 505 -11.96 -17.70 26.02
CA GLY A 505 -10.85 -18.03 25.11
C GLY A 505 -10.15 -16.76 24.56
N PRO A 506 -9.18 -16.91 23.64
CA PRO A 506 -8.39 -15.79 23.11
C PRO A 506 -9.23 -14.62 22.56
N ALA A 507 -10.34 -14.93 21.86
CA ALA A 507 -11.28 -13.94 21.34
C ALA A 507 -11.97 -13.14 22.47
N GLY A 508 -12.40 -13.82 23.53
CA GLY A 508 -13.03 -13.20 24.69
C GLY A 508 -12.05 -12.32 25.47
N LEU A 509 -10.81 -12.79 25.66
CA LEU A 509 -9.76 -12.04 26.36
C LEU A 509 -9.44 -10.70 25.65
N VAL A 510 -9.28 -10.71 24.32
CA VAL A 510 -9.01 -9.46 23.57
C VAL A 510 -10.22 -8.53 23.59
N MET A 511 -11.44 -9.06 23.52
CA MET A 511 -12.65 -8.27 23.58
C MET A 511 -12.82 -7.63 24.96
N ALA A 512 -12.65 -8.40 26.04
CA ALA A 512 -12.68 -7.89 27.40
C ALA A 512 -11.64 -6.78 27.62
N ARG A 513 -10.40 -6.97 27.13
CA ARG A 513 -9.35 -5.96 27.18
C ARG A 513 -9.75 -4.67 26.45
N ALA A 514 -10.40 -4.79 25.29
CA ALA A 514 -10.90 -3.64 24.53
C ALA A 514 -12.05 -2.91 25.25
N LEU A 515 -13.01 -3.64 25.84
CA LEU A 515 -14.10 -3.05 26.64
C LEU A 515 -13.57 -2.33 27.88
N ILE A 516 -12.60 -2.92 28.59
CA ILE A 516 -11.94 -2.30 29.75
C ILE A 516 -11.20 -1.03 29.34
N LYS A 517 -10.51 -1.04 28.19
CA LYS A 517 -9.80 0.15 27.68
C LYS A 517 -10.76 1.31 27.41
N GLU A 518 -11.93 1.02 26.84
CA GLU A 518 -12.95 2.02 26.53
C GLU A 518 -13.81 2.43 27.75
N GLY A 519 -13.91 1.57 28.76
CA GLY A 519 -14.74 1.79 29.95
C GLY A 519 -16.18 1.29 29.79
N VAL A 520 -16.45 0.38 28.86
CA VAL A 520 -17.78 -0.24 28.69
C VAL A 520 -17.99 -1.28 29.80
N PRO A 521 -19.06 -1.21 30.61
CA PRO A 521 -19.35 -2.21 31.62
C PRO A 521 -19.91 -3.49 30.97
N PHE A 522 -19.50 -4.65 31.48
CA PHE A 522 -19.95 -5.93 30.98
C PHE A 522 -19.93 -6.99 32.07
N ASP A 523 -20.79 -7.99 31.93
CA ASP A 523 -20.67 -9.26 32.66
C ASP A 523 -20.13 -10.31 31.69
N TRP A 524 -19.23 -11.15 32.18
CA TRP A 524 -18.47 -12.09 31.37
C TRP A 524 -18.63 -13.50 31.90
N TYR A 525 -19.06 -14.43 31.04
CA TYR A 525 -19.36 -15.80 31.42
C TYR A 525 -18.48 -16.79 30.66
N GLU A 526 -17.91 -17.75 31.39
CA GLU A 526 -17.15 -18.88 30.88
C GLU A 526 -17.67 -20.16 31.52
N ARG A 527 -17.97 -21.17 30.69
CA ARG A 527 -18.52 -22.44 31.16
C ARG A 527 -17.48 -23.30 31.86
N HIS A 528 -16.20 -23.10 31.53
CA HIS A 528 -15.07 -23.82 32.09
C HIS A 528 -14.52 -23.14 33.35
N SER A 529 -13.54 -23.76 33.99
CA SER A 529 -12.97 -23.34 35.28
C SER A 529 -11.91 -22.26 35.19
N ASP A 530 -11.33 -22.02 34.00
CA ASP A 530 -10.31 -21.00 33.77
C ASP A 530 -10.35 -20.47 32.33
N VAL A 531 -9.57 -19.43 32.04
CA VAL A 531 -9.34 -18.89 30.70
C VAL A 531 -8.47 -19.82 29.85
N GLY A 532 -8.50 -19.63 28.54
CA GLY A 532 -7.71 -20.41 27.57
C GLY A 532 -8.56 -21.06 26.50
N GLY A 533 -9.80 -21.42 26.86
CA GLY A 533 -10.78 -21.99 25.93
C GLY A 533 -10.30 -23.30 25.34
N VAL A 534 -10.17 -23.36 24.01
CA VAL A 534 -9.71 -24.57 23.30
C VAL A 534 -8.30 -25.00 23.68
N TRP A 535 -7.44 -24.12 24.21
CA TRP A 535 -6.06 -24.51 24.52
C TRP A 535 -5.91 -25.27 25.83
N ASP A 536 -6.95 -25.30 26.65
CA ASP A 536 -6.96 -26.08 27.88
C ASP A 536 -7.46 -27.49 27.57
N MET A 537 -6.59 -28.49 27.75
CA MET A 537 -6.90 -29.89 27.40
C MET A 537 -7.89 -30.53 28.38
N ASP A 538 -7.98 -29.98 29.61
CA ASP A 538 -8.92 -30.44 30.64
C ASP A 538 -10.36 -30.00 30.35
N ASN A 539 -10.54 -29.05 29.44
CA ASN A 539 -11.87 -28.59 29.04
C ASN A 539 -12.64 -29.66 28.26
N HIS A 540 -13.85 -29.97 28.73
CA HIS A 540 -14.74 -30.89 28.03
C HIS A 540 -15.06 -30.40 26.59
N GLY A 541 -14.90 -31.28 25.61
CA GLY A 541 -15.14 -31.01 24.19
C GLY A 541 -14.04 -30.21 23.48
N THR A 542 -12.91 -29.93 24.15
CA THR A 542 -11.78 -29.24 23.52
C THR A 542 -11.12 -30.11 22.43
N PRO A 543 -10.70 -29.54 21.29
CA PRO A 543 -10.06 -30.29 20.22
C PRO A 543 -8.54 -30.50 20.40
N MET A 544 -7.98 -30.21 21.57
CA MET A 544 -6.53 -30.32 21.83
C MET A 544 -6.11 -31.72 22.27
N TYR A 545 -4.87 -32.05 21.89
CA TYR A 545 -4.21 -33.33 22.08
C TYR A 545 -2.72 -33.12 22.39
N GLU A 546 -2.07 -34.13 22.98
CA GLU A 546 -0.74 -34.04 23.60
C GLU A 546 0.37 -33.55 22.66
N SER A 547 0.36 -33.99 21.40
CA SER A 547 1.37 -33.65 20.39
C SER A 547 1.13 -32.29 19.70
N ALA A 548 0.03 -31.59 20.03
CA ALA A 548 -0.36 -30.37 19.34
C ALA A 548 0.64 -29.23 19.54
N HIS A 549 0.98 -28.57 18.44
CA HIS A 549 1.81 -27.37 18.40
C HIS A 549 1.11 -26.28 17.59
N PHE A 550 1.45 -25.03 17.85
CA PHE A 550 0.97 -23.95 17.03
C PHE A 550 1.46 -24.12 15.58
N ILE A 551 0.59 -23.84 14.61
CA ILE A 551 0.93 -23.90 13.18
C ILE A 551 1.57 -22.61 12.66
N SER A 552 1.41 -21.51 13.41
CA SER A 552 2.06 -20.23 13.16
C SER A 552 3.17 -19.99 14.17
N SER A 553 4.23 -19.30 13.76
CA SER A 553 5.41 -19.11 14.60
C SER A 553 5.18 -18.07 15.70
N LYS A 554 6.03 -18.08 16.73
CA LYS A 554 6.02 -17.09 17.82
C LYS A 554 6.16 -15.63 17.35
N TYR A 555 6.78 -15.42 16.18
CA TYR A 555 7.03 -14.09 15.60
C TYR A 555 5.78 -13.43 15.02
N THR A 556 4.75 -14.21 14.69
CA THR A 556 3.49 -13.75 14.11
C THR A 556 2.33 -13.87 15.09
N SER A 557 2.43 -14.75 16.10
CA SER A 557 1.29 -15.23 16.87
C SER A 557 0.98 -14.52 18.20
N GLY A 558 1.77 -13.54 18.63
CA GLY A 558 1.50 -12.83 19.89
C GLY A 558 0.34 -11.82 19.82
N PHE A 559 -0.26 -11.46 20.96
CA PHE A 559 -1.20 -10.34 21.08
C PHE A 559 -0.51 -8.99 20.87
N TYR A 560 -1.26 -7.95 20.51
CA TYR A 560 -0.71 -6.57 20.49
C TYR A 560 -0.22 -6.16 21.89
N GLY A 561 1.02 -5.68 21.95
CA GLY A 561 1.69 -5.22 23.16
C GLY A 561 2.16 -6.33 24.10
N PHE A 562 2.01 -7.60 23.73
CA PHE A 562 2.35 -8.74 24.56
C PHE A 562 2.98 -9.85 23.70
N PRO A 563 4.26 -9.72 23.27
CA PRO A 563 4.90 -10.71 22.43
C PRO A 563 5.05 -12.05 23.15
N MET A 564 5.14 -13.15 22.38
CA MET A 564 5.48 -14.44 22.98
C MET A 564 6.89 -14.42 23.60
N PRO A 565 7.13 -15.16 24.69
CA PRO A 565 8.43 -15.23 25.35
C PRO A 565 9.56 -15.61 24.39
N SER A 566 10.73 -14.99 24.56
CA SER A 566 11.89 -15.22 23.68
C SER A 566 12.43 -16.65 23.76
N ASN A 567 12.29 -17.29 24.93
CA ASN A 567 12.72 -18.66 25.23
C ASN A 567 11.76 -19.73 24.68
N TYR A 568 10.57 -19.38 24.19
CA TYR A 568 9.71 -20.35 23.51
C TYR A 568 10.35 -20.83 22.20
N PRO A 569 10.10 -22.07 21.77
CA PRO A 569 10.51 -22.51 20.45
C PRO A 569 9.74 -21.74 19.36
N ASP A 570 10.18 -21.83 18.11
CA ASP A 570 9.55 -21.09 17.02
C ASP A 570 8.07 -21.46 16.83
N TYR A 571 7.72 -22.73 17.03
CA TYR A 571 6.35 -23.25 17.04
C TYR A 571 6.06 -23.83 18.44
N PRO A 572 5.45 -23.06 19.35
CA PRO A 572 5.22 -23.50 20.73
C PRO A 572 4.22 -24.66 20.84
N SER A 573 4.37 -25.48 21.88
CA SER A 573 3.41 -26.55 22.21
C SER A 573 2.11 -26.00 22.77
N TRP A 574 1.06 -26.81 22.79
CA TRP A 574 -0.25 -26.38 23.31
C TRP A 574 -0.21 -25.88 24.75
N HIS A 575 0.57 -26.52 25.65
CA HIS A 575 0.74 -26.07 27.04
C HIS A 575 1.43 -24.71 27.11
N GLN A 576 2.47 -24.49 26.29
CA GLN A 576 3.14 -23.19 26.22
C GLN A 576 2.17 -22.10 25.72
N ILE A 577 1.28 -22.42 24.79
CA ILE A 577 0.25 -21.49 24.34
C ILE A 577 -0.78 -21.22 25.45
N LEU A 578 -1.20 -22.24 26.19
CA LEU A 578 -2.09 -22.08 27.34
C LEU A 578 -1.45 -21.19 28.41
N ASP A 579 -0.19 -21.44 28.78
CA ASP A 579 0.59 -20.62 29.72
C ASP A 579 0.70 -19.17 29.26
N TYR A 580 0.98 -18.96 27.97
CA TYR A 580 1.03 -17.63 27.38
C TYR A 580 -0.32 -16.90 27.43
N ILE A 581 -1.43 -17.59 27.15
CA ILE A 581 -2.78 -17.03 27.23
C ILE A 581 -3.16 -16.70 28.68
N ARG A 582 -2.85 -17.58 29.63
CA ARG A 582 -3.08 -17.35 31.05
C ARG A 582 -2.20 -16.19 31.56
N GLY A 583 -0.94 -16.13 31.17
CA GLY A 583 -0.03 -15.03 31.50
C GLY A 583 -0.48 -13.70 30.92
N PHE A 584 -1.06 -13.70 29.70
CA PHE A 584 -1.74 -12.53 29.15
C PHE A 584 -2.93 -12.11 30.03
N ALA A 585 -3.79 -13.05 30.41
CA ALA A 585 -4.94 -12.75 31.26
C ALA A 585 -4.52 -12.21 32.64
N ASP A 586 -3.43 -12.72 33.21
CA ASP A 586 -2.88 -12.26 34.49
C ASP A 586 -2.28 -10.85 34.39
N ALA A 587 -1.47 -10.58 33.35
CA ALA A 587 -0.84 -9.27 33.12
C ALA A 587 -1.85 -8.12 32.97
N TYR A 588 -3.06 -8.42 32.48
CA TYR A 588 -4.16 -7.47 32.34
C TYR A 588 -5.24 -7.61 33.44
N ASN A 589 -5.00 -8.45 34.46
CA ASN A 589 -5.94 -8.76 35.54
C ASN A 589 -7.36 -9.08 35.03
N LEU A 590 -7.46 -9.97 34.04
CA LEU A 590 -8.70 -10.36 33.38
C LEU A 590 -9.41 -11.50 34.10
N LYS A 591 -8.68 -12.46 34.68
CA LYS A 591 -9.27 -13.65 35.33
C LYS A 591 -10.26 -13.31 36.44
N SER A 592 -9.94 -12.30 37.26
CA SER A 592 -10.79 -11.85 38.37
C SER A 592 -12.14 -11.25 37.94
N ARG A 593 -12.36 -11.05 36.63
CA ARG A 593 -13.58 -10.46 36.06
C ARG A 593 -14.49 -11.48 35.38
N VAL A 594 -14.06 -12.74 35.26
CA VAL A 594 -14.81 -13.80 34.60
C VAL A 594 -15.67 -14.54 35.63
N ASN A 595 -16.92 -14.82 35.27
CA ASN A 595 -17.76 -15.76 36.01
C ASN A 595 -17.55 -17.16 35.44
N PHE A 596 -16.64 -17.92 36.05
CA PHE A 596 -16.31 -19.30 35.66
C PHE A 596 -17.37 -20.31 36.10
N GLY A 597 -17.42 -21.46 35.43
CA GLY A 597 -18.39 -22.52 35.69
C GLY A 597 -19.84 -22.13 35.36
N VAL A 598 -20.05 -21.06 34.60
CA VAL A 598 -21.38 -20.54 34.24
C VAL A 598 -21.54 -20.54 32.73
N SER A 599 -22.44 -21.38 32.23
CA SER A 599 -22.81 -21.40 30.82
C SER A 599 -23.95 -20.43 30.54
N VAL A 600 -23.90 -19.73 29.42
CA VAL A 600 -25.08 -19.09 28.83
C VAL A 600 -25.90 -20.17 28.13
N VAL A 601 -27.14 -20.36 28.56
CA VAL A 601 -28.04 -21.40 28.09
C VAL A 601 -28.93 -20.88 26.96
N GLN A 602 -29.39 -19.62 27.09
CA GLN A 602 -30.25 -18.99 26.10
C GLN A 602 -30.04 -17.48 26.12
N ALA A 603 -30.08 -16.83 24.95
CA ALA A 603 -30.11 -15.39 24.81
C ALA A 603 -31.19 -14.98 23.79
N LEU A 604 -32.16 -14.19 24.24
CA LEU A 604 -33.30 -13.76 23.44
C LEU A 604 -33.32 -12.25 23.27
N PRO A 605 -33.53 -11.73 22.05
CA PRO A 605 -33.82 -10.32 21.87
C PRO A 605 -35.17 -9.99 22.54
N ILE A 606 -35.20 -8.90 23.30
CA ILE A 606 -36.41 -8.35 23.93
C ILE A 606 -36.65 -6.91 23.45
N GLU A 607 -37.72 -6.27 23.94
CA GLU A 607 -38.04 -4.89 23.59
C GLU A 607 -36.87 -3.91 23.83
N ALA A 608 -36.88 -2.79 23.10
CA ALA A 608 -35.87 -1.73 23.16
C ALA A 608 -34.43 -2.14 22.80
N ASP A 609 -34.26 -3.10 21.88
CA ASP A 609 -32.95 -3.61 21.44
C ASP A 609 -32.10 -4.07 22.64
N GLN A 610 -32.67 -4.90 23.52
CA GLN A 610 -31.97 -5.51 24.65
C GLN A 610 -32.00 -7.04 24.56
N TRP A 611 -31.23 -7.70 25.42
CA TRP A 611 -31.12 -9.16 25.45
C TRP A 611 -31.45 -9.70 26.82
N SER A 612 -32.38 -10.64 26.91
CA SER A 612 -32.57 -11.49 28.08
C SER A 612 -31.65 -12.69 27.97
N VAL A 613 -30.75 -12.88 28.94
CA VAL A 613 -29.74 -13.95 28.92
C VAL A 613 -29.95 -14.86 30.13
N SER A 614 -30.25 -16.13 29.87
CA SER A 614 -30.43 -17.18 30.87
C SER A 614 -29.15 -17.98 31.07
N LEU A 615 -28.80 -18.21 32.33
CA LEU A 615 -27.55 -18.83 32.77
C LEU A 615 -27.80 -20.22 33.36
N SER A 616 -26.78 -21.08 33.34
CA SER A 616 -26.85 -22.45 33.87
C SER A 616 -27.06 -22.54 35.38
N ASN A 617 -26.85 -21.44 36.11
CA ASN A 617 -27.11 -21.34 37.54
C ASN A 617 -28.56 -20.91 37.86
N GLY A 618 -29.44 -20.85 36.87
CA GLY A 618 -30.86 -20.49 37.02
C GLY A 618 -31.15 -18.99 37.03
N LYS A 619 -30.13 -18.12 36.98
CA LYS A 619 -30.33 -16.66 36.87
C LYS A 619 -30.65 -16.27 35.43
N SER A 620 -31.42 -15.20 35.27
CA SER A 620 -31.60 -14.50 34.00
C SER A 620 -31.35 -13.02 34.20
N GLU A 621 -30.63 -12.39 33.28
CA GLU A 621 -30.18 -11.00 33.37
C GLU A 621 -30.46 -10.28 32.05
N ILE A 622 -30.69 -8.96 32.11
CA ILE A 622 -30.96 -8.12 30.94
C ILE A 622 -29.71 -7.32 30.56
N TYR A 623 -29.35 -7.38 29.28
CA TYR A 623 -28.17 -6.70 28.73
C TYR A 623 -28.51 -5.77 27.58
N GLU A 624 -27.73 -4.70 27.46
CA GLU A 624 -27.83 -3.75 26.35
C GLU A 624 -27.34 -4.35 25.03
N GLY A 625 -26.53 -5.39 25.08
CA GLY A 625 -26.04 -6.10 23.91
C GLY A 625 -25.28 -7.36 24.29
N LEU A 626 -24.99 -8.17 23.28
CA LEU A 626 -24.44 -9.51 23.43
C LEU A 626 -23.22 -9.67 22.51
N ILE A 627 -22.12 -10.15 23.07
CA ILE A 627 -20.89 -10.43 22.34
C ILE A 627 -20.56 -11.92 22.46
N ASN A 628 -20.68 -12.63 21.35
CA ASN A 628 -20.32 -14.03 21.22
C ASN A 628 -18.82 -14.18 20.90
N ALA A 629 -18.07 -14.78 21.82
CA ALA A 629 -16.65 -15.09 21.67
C ALA A 629 -16.36 -16.57 21.99
N THR A 630 -17.34 -17.46 21.78
CA THR A 630 -17.24 -18.89 22.11
C THR A 630 -16.30 -19.70 21.21
N GLY A 631 -15.95 -19.19 20.03
CA GLY A 631 -15.13 -19.90 19.05
C GLY A 631 -15.92 -20.95 18.26
N VAL A 632 -15.26 -21.60 17.30
CA VAL A 632 -15.94 -22.36 16.22
C VAL A 632 -15.48 -23.81 16.08
N THR A 633 -14.59 -24.28 16.95
CA THR A 633 -13.95 -25.60 16.86
C THR A 633 -14.39 -26.55 17.98
N TRP A 634 -15.65 -26.45 18.40
CA TRP A 634 -16.24 -27.27 19.48
C TRP A 634 -17.20 -28.34 18.96
N HIS A 635 -17.92 -28.08 17.87
CA HIS A 635 -18.95 -28.99 17.36
C HIS A 635 -18.39 -29.78 16.17
N PRO A 636 -18.20 -31.10 16.29
CA PRO A 636 -17.57 -31.90 15.25
C PRO A 636 -18.42 -31.93 13.97
N ASN A 637 -17.78 -31.83 12.81
CA ASN A 637 -18.42 -32.07 11.53
C ASN A 637 -18.27 -33.56 11.20
N ARG A 638 -19.20 -34.39 11.67
CA ARG A 638 -19.16 -35.85 11.50
C ARG A 638 -19.94 -36.29 10.25
N PRO A 639 -19.28 -36.65 9.14
CA PRO A 639 -19.98 -37.27 8.01
C PRO A 639 -20.46 -38.68 8.39
N VAL A 640 -21.60 -39.08 7.84
CA VAL A 640 -22.10 -40.45 7.93
C VAL A 640 -21.36 -41.30 6.91
N ILE A 641 -20.79 -42.43 7.34
CA ILE A 641 -20.11 -43.38 6.46
C ILE A 641 -21.03 -44.57 6.22
N GLU A 642 -21.16 -44.98 4.95
CA GLU A 642 -21.96 -46.15 4.60
C GLU A 642 -21.42 -47.41 5.30
N GLY A 643 -22.29 -48.13 6.00
CA GLY A 643 -21.94 -49.34 6.74
C GLY A 643 -21.27 -49.10 8.11
N GLU A 644 -21.17 -47.85 8.59
CA GLU A 644 -20.53 -47.55 9.88
C GLU A 644 -21.13 -48.30 11.08
N ALA A 645 -22.42 -48.62 11.04
CA ALA A 645 -23.12 -49.37 12.09
C ALA A 645 -22.68 -50.85 12.19
N GLN A 646 -22.07 -51.39 11.14
CA GLN A 646 -21.57 -52.77 11.10
C GLN A 646 -20.13 -52.87 11.62
N PHE A 647 -19.38 -51.77 11.62
CA PHE A 647 -17.97 -51.76 11.97
C PHE A 647 -17.74 -52.15 13.43
N LYS A 648 -16.97 -53.21 13.66
CA LYS A 648 -16.64 -53.69 15.01
C LYS A 648 -15.51 -52.89 15.67
N GLY A 649 -14.75 -52.13 14.88
CA GLY A 649 -13.73 -51.20 15.38
C GLY A 649 -14.34 -49.90 15.91
N THR A 650 -13.48 -48.94 16.24
CA THR A 650 -13.93 -47.64 16.76
C THR A 650 -13.91 -46.56 15.67
N ILE A 651 -14.94 -45.71 15.61
CA ILE A 651 -14.95 -44.50 14.76
C ILE A 651 -15.08 -43.28 15.65
N MET A 652 -14.01 -42.51 15.79
CA MET A 652 -13.98 -41.28 16.56
C MET A 652 -13.74 -40.06 15.67
N HIS A 653 -14.14 -38.88 16.13
CA HIS A 653 -13.76 -37.60 15.52
C HIS A 653 -12.48 -37.07 16.16
N SER A 654 -11.73 -36.20 15.46
CA SER A 654 -10.50 -35.58 15.97
C SER A 654 -10.67 -34.74 17.25
N VAL A 655 -11.90 -34.50 17.71
CA VAL A 655 -12.16 -33.80 18.99
C VAL A 655 -12.09 -34.75 20.18
N GLU A 656 -12.19 -36.06 19.93
CA GLU A 656 -12.12 -37.11 20.94
C GLU A 656 -10.68 -37.61 21.15
N TYR A 657 -9.81 -37.44 20.15
CA TYR A 657 -8.39 -37.82 20.20
C TYR A 657 -7.60 -36.99 21.21
N ARG A 658 -6.83 -37.64 22.08
CA ARG A 658 -6.02 -36.98 23.13
C ARG A 658 -4.54 -37.34 23.08
N SER A 659 -4.19 -38.61 22.86
CA SER A 659 -2.81 -39.10 22.99
C SER A 659 -2.42 -40.06 21.87
N PRO A 660 -1.18 -40.00 21.36
CA PRO A 660 -0.66 -40.98 20.39
C PRO A 660 -0.71 -42.43 20.89
N SER A 661 -0.69 -42.62 22.22
CA SER A 661 -0.78 -43.95 22.84
C SER A 661 -2.05 -44.71 22.46
N GLU A 662 -3.13 -44.00 22.10
CA GLU A 662 -4.40 -44.57 21.65
C GLU A 662 -4.28 -45.40 20.36
N PHE A 663 -3.20 -45.21 19.60
CA PHE A 663 -2.94 -45.91 18.34
C PHE A 663 -2.13 -47.20 18.50
N THR A 664 -1.53 -47.42 19.68
CA THR A 664 -0.63 -48.56 19.94
C THR A 664 -1.26 -49.90 19.55
N GLY A 665 -0.59 -50.64 18.66
CA GLY A 665 -1.02 -51.97 18.21
C GLY A 665 -2.22 -52.01 17.25
N LYS A 666 -2.81 -50.87 16.90
CA LYS A 666 -4.00 -50.77 16.04
C LYS A 666 -3.65 -50.49 14.58
N ARG A 667 -4.55 -50.85 13.68
CA ARG A 667 -4.58 -50.41 12.28
C ARG A 667 -5.51 -49.21 12.17
N VAL A 668 -4.95 -48.04 11.88
CA VAL A 668 -5.63 -46.75 12.04
C VAL A 668 -5.80 -46.06 10.70
N LEU A 669 -7.01 -45.57 10.41
CA LEU A 669 -7.29 -44.71 9.27
C LEU A 669 -7.60 -43.29 9.73
N ILE A 670 -6.84 -42.31 9.25
CA ILE A 670 -7.11 -40.89 9.46
C ILE A 670 -7.80 -40.31 8.21
N VAL A 671 -8.97 -39.71 8.38
CA VAL A 671 -9.80 -39.17 7.30
C VAL A 671 -9.77 -37.65 7.30
N GLY A 672 -9.17 -37.07 6.26
CA GLY A 672 -9.12 -35.62 6.05
C GLY A 672 -7.75 -34.99 6.33
N ALA A 673 -7.36 -34.02 5.49
CA ALA A 673 -6.06 -33.34 5.54
C ALA A 673 -6.11 -31.92 6.11
N GLY A 674 -6.92 -31.68 7.14
CA GLY A 674 -6.80 -30.44 7.93
C GLY A 674 -5.50 -30.42 8.76
N ASN A 675 -5.19 -29.30 9.43
CA ASN A 675 -4.01 -29.23 10.31
C ASN A 675 -4.05 -30.31 11.41
N SER A 676 -5.19 -30.51 12.07
CA SER A 676 -5.34 -31.64 13.01
C SER A 676 -5.16 -33.00 12.32
N GLY A 677 -5.71 -33.18 11.11
CA GLY A 677 -5.60 -34.45 10.39
C GLY A 677 -4.16 -34.84 10.07
N VAL A 678 -3.31 -33.89 9.65
CA VAL A 678 -1.90 -34.18 9.33
C VAL A 678 -1.03 -34.39 10.56
N ASP A 679 -1.34 -33.72 11.68
CA ASP A 679 -0.65 -33.93 12.95
C ASP A 679 -1.00 -35.32 13.51
N ILE A 680 -2.30 -35.63 13.60
CA ILE A 680 -2.78 -36.94 14.07
C ILE A 680 -2.32 -38.09 13.15
N ALA A 681 -2.25 -37.86 11.84
CA ALA A 681 -1.68 -38.85 10.91
C ALA A 681 -0.18 -39.09 11.12
N SER A 682 0.56 -38.07 11.54
CA SER A 682 1.98 -38.23 11.90
C SER A 682 2.12 -39.05 13.19
N ASP A 683 1.25 -38.81 14.18
CA ASP A 683 1.19 -39.63 15.40
C ASP A 683 0.81 -41.09 15.06
N ALA A 684 -0.20 -41.30 14.21
CA ALA A 684 -0.60 -42.64 13.79
C ALA A 684 0.54 -43.38 13.08
N ALA A 685 1.31 -42.71 12.22
CA ALA A 685 2.44 -43.31 11.52
C ALA A 685 3.51 -43.84 12.50
N GLN A 686 3.72 -43.16 13.63
CA GLN A 686 4.75 -43.54 14.59
C GLN A 686 4.27 -44.57 15.63
N PHE A 687 3.01 -44.52 16.05
CA PHE A 687 2.51 -45.30 17.18
C PHE A 687 1.63 -46.49 16.79
N SER A 688 1.05 -46.49 15.58
CA SER A 688 0.16 -47.57 15.16
C SER A 688 0.90 -48.81 14.66
N LYS A 689 0.20 -49.94 14.59
CA LYS A 689 0.69 -51.14 13.88
C LYS A 689 0.74 -50.90 12.37
N LYS A 690 -0.21 -50.12 11.85
CA LYS A 690 -0.30 -49.72 10.43
C LYS A 690 -1.18 -48.47 10.33
N ALA A 691 -0.70 -47.42 9.66
CA ALA A 691 -1.43 -46.17 9.49
C ALA A 691 -1.84 -45.93 8.04
N PHE A 692 -3.05 -45.41 7.86
CA PHE A 692 -3.60 -45.00 6.58
C PHE A 692 -4.10 -43.56 6.64
N PHE A 693 -3.99 -42.85 5.52
CA PHE A 693 -4.38 -41.44 5.42
C PHE A 693 -5.29 -41.23 4.20
N SER A 694 -6.57 -41.03 4.45
CA SER A 694 -7.59 -40.84 3.42
C SER A 694 -7.81 -39.35 3.14
N VAL A 695 -7.69 -38.99 1.86
CA VAL A 695 -7.98 -37.63 1.38
C VAL A 695 -8.87 -37.67 0.14
N ARG A 696 -9.93 -36.85 0.15
CA ARG A 696 -10.88 -36.77 -0.97
C ARG A 696 -10.37 -35.97 -2.19
N ARG A 697 -9.33 -35.15 -2.00
CA ARG A 697 -8.72 -34.31 -3.04
C ARG A 697 -7.24 -34.09 -2.74
N GLY A 698 -6.50 -33.62 -3.74
CA GLY A 698 -5.11 -33.22 -3.57
C GLY A 698 -5.00 -31.90 -2.83
N TYR A 699 -4.06 -31.82 -1.89
CA TYR A 699 -3.77 -30.62 -1.09
C TYR A 699 -2.31 -30.21 -1.21
N ARG A 700 -2.04 -28.92 -0.96
CA ARG A 700 -0.66 -28.44 -0.78
C ARG A 700 -0.31 -28.40 0.69
N TYR A 701 0.85 -28.96 1.02
CA TYR A 701 1.41 -29.02 2.35
C TYR A 701 2.58 -28.03 2.42
N ILE A 702 2.58 -27.18 3.43
CA ILE A 702 3.60 -26.15 3.64
C ILE A 702 4.55 -26.64 4.73
N PRO A 703 5.85 -26.79 4.45
CA PRO A 703 6.82 -27.12 5.48
C PRO A 703 6.88 -26.02 6.55
N LYS A 704 7.01 -26.39 7.83
CA LYS A 704 7.17 -25.42 8.93
C LYS A 704 8.47 -24.61 8.81
N TYR A 705 9.51 -25.15 8.18
CA TYR A 705 10.79 -24.47 8.01
C TYR A 705 11.23 -24.44 6.56
N ILE A 706 11.73 -23.29 6.12
CA ILE A 706 12.38 -23.09 4.82
C ILE A 706 13.70 -22.35 5.08
N PHE A 707 14.81 -22.93 4.61
CA PHE A 707 16.18 -22.46 4.91
C PHE A 707 16.50 -22.38 6.42
N GLY A 708 15.87 -23.25 7.24
CA GLY A 708 16.03 -23.24 8.70
C GLY A 708 15.28 -22.10 9.41
N VAL A 709 14.39 -21.39 8.71
CA VAL A 709 13.61 -20.28 9.27
C VAL A 709 12.11 -20.61 9.21
N PRO A 710 11.31 -20.24 10.24
CA PRO A 710 9.86 -20.47 10.24
C PRO A 710 9.17 -19.89 9.01
N THR A 711 8.43 -20.72 8.28
CA THR A 711 7.90 -20.39 6.95
C THR A 711 6.94 -19.21 6.95
N ASP A 712 6.09 -19.10 7.96
CA ASP A 712 5.16 -17.98 8.11
C ASP A 712 5.90 -16.67 8.44
N ALA A 713 6.91 -16.70 9.33
CA ALA A 713 7.75 -15.53 9.61
C ALA A 713 8.56 -15.10 8.37
N LEU A 714 8.99 -16.09 7.58
CA LEU A 714 9.73 -15.91 6.34
C LEU A 714 8.88 -15.25 5.25
N ILE A 715 7.67 -15.78 5.01
CA ILE A 715 6.72 -15.27 4.01
C ILE A 715 6.16 -13.91 4.44
N SER A 716 5.87 -13.76 5.73
CA SER A 716 5.41 -12.49 6.30
C SER A 716 6.52 -11.46 6.43
N GLY A 717 7.78 -11.78 6.12
CA GLY A 717 8.92 -10.85 6.16
C GLY A 717 9.30 -10.37 7.56
N LYS A 718 8.83 -11.05 8.61
CA LYS A 718 9.28 -10.83 10.00
C LYS A 718 10.72 -11.29 10.20
N ILE A 719 11.15 -12.29 9.43
CA ILE A 719 12.54 -12.78 9.42
C ILE A 719 13.06 -12.78 7.98
N LEU A 720 14.31 -12.32 7.82
CA LEU A 720 15.00 -12.29 6.54
C LEU A 720 15.50 -13.68 6.14
N PRO A 721 15.59 -13.99 4.82
CA PRO A 721 16.31 -15.19 4.41
C PRO A 721 17.77 -15.15 4.86
N PRO A 722 18.45 -16.31 4.98
CA PRO A 722 19.90 -16.35 5.17
C PRO A 722 20.64 -15.54 4.12
N LYS A 723 21.79 -14.96 4.49
CA LYS A 723 22.60 -14.12 3.61
C LYS A 723 22.96 -14.89 2.32
N GLY A 724 22.74 -14.27 1.17
CA GLY A 724 22.98 -14.87 -0.16
C GLY A 724 21.80 -15.68 -0.72
N VAL A 725 20.77 -15.96 0.07
CA VAL A 725 19.58 -16.68 -0.41
C VAL A 725 18.55 -15.70 -0.98
N SER A 726 18.50 -15.71 -2.31
CA SER A 726 17.43 -15.12 -3.09
C SER A 726 16.22 -16.03 -3.11
N ILE A 727 15.03 -15.51 -2.84
CA ILE A 727 13.80 -16.29 -2.96
C ILE A 727 13.00 -15.82 -4.17
N ASN A 728 13.56 -15.57 -5.35
CA ASN A 728 12.79 -14.96 -6.46
C ASN A 728 11.70 -15.88 -7.06
N GLY A 729 10.44 -15.72 -6.65
CA GLY A 729 9.34 -16.32 -7.43
C GLY A 729 7.94 -16.19 -6.87
N ASP A 730 6.99 -16.86 -7.52
CA ASP A 730 5.65 -17.17 -7.03
C ASP A 730 5.77 -18.10 -5.80
N VAL A 731 5.14 -17.75 -4.67
CA VAL A 731 5.17 -18.55 -3.43
C VAL A 731 4.63 -19.95 -3.65
N THR A 732 3.60 -20.07 -4.49
CA THR A 732 3.03 -21.36 -4.88
C THR A 732 4.09 -22.20 -5.55
N LYS A 733 4.80 -21.64 -6.55
CA LYS A 733 5.86 -22.37 -7.25
C LYS A 733 7.03 -22.73 -6.34
N MET A 734 7.40 -21.86 -5.41
CA MET A 734 8.46 -22.18 -4.46
C MET A 734 8.06 -23.36 -3.58
N ILE A 735 6.85 -23.34 -3.00
CA ILE A 735 6.34 -24.46 -2.20
C ILE A 735 6.24 -25.72 -3.07
N ASP A 736 5.68 -25.64 -4.28
CA ASP A 736 5.58 -26.76 -5.20
C ASP A 736 6.97 -27.34 -5.56
N THR A 737 8.00 -26.48 -5.66
CA THR A 737 9.39 -26.92 -5.93
C THR A 737 10.02 -27.61 -4.71
N LEU A 738 9.76 -27.11 -3.51
CA LEU A 738 10.29 -27.68 -2.27
C LEU A 738 9.61 -29.00 -1.89
N VAL A 739 8.32 -29.12 -2.19
CA VAL A 739 7.48 -30.27 -1.83
C VAL A 739 7.51 -31.35 -2.90
N GLY A 740 7.57 -30.97 -4.18
CA GLY A 740 7.60 -31.90 -5.31
C GLY A 740 6.24 -32.50 -5.68
N ASP A 741 6.27 -33.57 -6.47
CA ASP A 741 5.07 -34.30 -6.92
C ASP A 741 4.62 -35.33 -5.87
N LEU A 742 3.56 -34.97 -5.15
CA LEU A 742 2.98 -35.80 -4.09
C LEU A 742 2.22 -37.03 -4.59
N THR A 743 1.93 -37.13 -5.90
CA THR A 743 1.26 -38.33 -6.45
C THR A 743 2.13 -39.58 -6.36
N ARG A 744 3.45 -39.40 -6.25
CA ARG A 744 4.42 -40.47 -5.98
C ARG A 744 4.22 -41.15 -4.63
N TYR A 745 3.51 -40.50 -3.69
CA TYR A 745 3.16 -41.05 -2.39
C TYR A 745 1.72 -41.57 -2.32
N GLY A 746 1.01 -41.64 -3.45
CA GLY A 746 -0.39 -42.08 -3.53
C GLY A 746 -1.42 -40.99 -3.20
N LEU A 747 -0.99 -39.75 -2.93
CA LEU A 747 -1.91 -38.63 -2.74
C LEU A 747 -2.46 -38.11 -4.08
N PRO A 748 -3.70 -37.61 -4.16
CA PRO A 748 -4.20 -37.01 -5.39
C PRO A 748 -3.46 -35.70 -5.73
N LYS A 749 -3.39 -35.37 -7.02
CA LYS A 749 -2.78 -34.11 -7.47
C LYS A 749 -3.62 -32.90 -7.02
N PRO A 750 -3.02 -31.85 -6.45
CA PRO A 750 -3.74 -30.61 -6.12
C PRO A 750 -4.29 -29.93 -7.37
N ASP A 751 -5.51 -29.42 -7.28
CA ASP A 751 -6.34 -28.83 -8.34
C ASP A 751 -6.60 -27.31 -8.14
N HIS A 752 -5.99 -26.71 -7.12
CA HIS A 752 -6.18 -25.31 -6.73
C HIS A 752 -4.84 -24.55 -6.68
N ASN A 753 -4.79 -23.31 -6.17
CA ASN A 753 -3.55 -22.56 -5.87
C ASN A 753 -3.25 -22.58 -4.36
N LEU A 754 -2.02 -22.30 -3.91
CA LEU A 754 -1.58 -22.46 -2.50
C LEU A 754 -2.51 -21.85 -1.44
N LEU A 755 -3.02 -20.64 -1.68
CA LEU A 755 -3.89 -19.92 -0.75
C LEU A 755 -5.36 -19.92 -1.18
N ALA A 756 -5.74 -20.79 -2.12
CA ALA A 756 -7.15 -21.03 -2.47
C ALA A 756 -7.82 -22.02 -1.49
N SER A 757 -7.02 -22.74 -0.70
CA SER A 757 -7.47 -23.43 0.52
C SER A 757 -6.88 -22.77 1.76
N HIS A 758 -7.46 -23.06 2.92
CA HIS A 758 -6.78 -22.85 4.19
C HIS A 758 -5.41 -23.58 4.19
N PRO A 759 -4.31 -22.93 4.61
CA PRO A 759 -2.97 -23.53 4.59
C PRO A 759 -2.85 -24.76 5.51
N ILE A 760 -2.22 -25.82 5.00
CA ILE A 760 -1.88 -27.02 5.77
C ILE A 760 -0.40 -26.97 6.09
N MET A 761 -0.04 -26.76 7.35
CA MET A 761 1.34 -26.50 7.77
C MET A 761 1.91 -27.71 8.51
N ASN A 762 2.64 -28.57 7.82
CA ASN A 762 3.23 -29.77 8.41
C ASN A 762 4.45 -30.25 7.58
N THR A 763 5.48 -30.72 8.26
CA THR A 763 6.71 -31.25 7.64
C THR A 763 6.80 -32.78 7.73
N GLN A 764 6.21 -33.39 8.75
CA GLN A 764 6.37 -34.81 9.10
C GLN A 764 5.49 -35.73 8.26
N VAL A 765 4.26 -35.31 7.90
CA VAL A 765 3.31 -36.16 7.18
C VAL A 765 3.89 -36.66 5.84
N LEU A 766 4.62 -35.79 5.14
CA LEU A 766 5.28 -36.16 3.87
C LEU A 766 6.48 -37.08 4.09
N HIS A 767 7.19 -36.93 5.22
CA HIS A 767 8.28 -37.82 5.60
C HIS A 767 7.75 -39.25 5.81
N HIS A 768 6.68 -39.42 6.61
CA HIS A 768 6.09 -40.74 6.87
C HIS A 768 5.46 -41.37 5.62
N LEU A 769 4.81 -40.58 4.76
CA LEU A 769 4.33 -41.05 3.46
C LEU A 769 5.47 -41.57 2.57
N GLY A 770 6.62 -40.91 2.58
CA GLY A 770 7.81 -41.34 1.83
C GLY A 770 8.49 -42.60 2.37
N HIS A 771 8.37 -42.88 3.67
CA HIS A 771 8.92 -44.08 4.31
C HIS A 771 7.97 -45.28 4.23
N GLY A 772 6.69 -45.05 3.94
CA GLY A 772 5.66 -46.08 3.95
C GLY A 772 5.08 -46.36 5.34
N ASP A 773 5.47 -45.60 6.36
CA ASP A 773 4.89 -45.65 7.71
C ASP A 773 3.42 -45.18 7.70
N LEU A 774 3.10 -44.28 6.76
CA LEU A 774 1.76 -43.79 6.49
C LEU A 774 1.40 -44.10 5.05
N ILE A 775 0.24 -44.73 4.82
CA ILE A 775 -0.18 -45.17 3.47
C ILE A 775 -1.36 -44.30 3.00
N ALA A 776 -1.18 -43.58 1.89
CA ALA A 776 -2.25 -42.77 1.31
C ALA A 776 -3.39 -43.66 0.78
N LYS A 777 -4.62 -43.22 1.00
CA LYS A 777 -5.85 -43.84 0.47
C LYS A 777 -6.77 -42.78 -0.15
N PRO A 778 -7.58 -43.13 -1.16
CA PRO A 778 -8.63 -42.24 -1.62
C PRO A 778 -9.76 -42.17 -0.59
N ASP A 779 -10.82 -41.47 -0.95
CA ASP A 779 -12.02 -41.36 -0.13
C ASP A 779 -12.63 -42.74 0.19
N ILE A 780 -13.25 -42.86 1.35
CA ILE A 780 -13.95 -44.09 1.77
C ILE A 780 -15.19 -44.26 0.88
N GLU A 781 -15.42 -45.48 0.40
CA GLU A 781 -16.66 -45.87 -0.26
C GLU A 781 -17.65 -46.40 0.78
N SER A 782 -17.24 -47.43 1.52
CA SER A 782 -18.04 -48.03 2.60
C SER A 782 -17.16 -48.67 3.66
N VAL A 783 -17.75 -49.01 4.79
CA VAL A 783 -17.14 -49.76 5.89
C VAL A 783 -17.95 -51.04 6.12
N ASP A 784 -17.28 -52.14 6.42
CA ASP A 784 -17.90 -53.41 6.81
C ASP A 784 -17.53 -53.76 8.26
N GLU A 785 -17.76 -55.01 8.69
CA GLU A 785 -17.46 -55.41 10.07
C GLU A 785 -15.99 -55.25 10.48
N ASN A 786 -15.04 -55.34 9.54
CA ASN A 786 -13.62 -55.50 9.85
C ASN A 786 -12.73 -54.40 9.25
N GLY A 787 -13.25 -53.52 8.40
CA GLY A 787 -12.41 -52.59 7.65
C GLY A 787 -13.18 -51.65 6.72
N ALA A 788 -12.43 -50.92 5.90
CA ALA A 788 -12.96 -49.97 4.93
C ALA A 788 -12.61 -50.37 3.50
N ARG A 789 -13.58 -50.20 2.61
CA ARG A 789 -13.42 -50.21 1.16
C ARG A 789 -13.26 -48.78 0.67
N PHE A 790 -12.28 -48.54 -0.19
CA PHE A 790 -11.98 -47.22 -0.74
C PHE A 790 -12.43 -47.12 -2.20
N LYS A 791 -12.60 -45.90 -2.71
CA LYS A 791 -13.09 -45.64 -4.08
C LYS A 791 -12.21 -46.17 -5.21
N ASP A 792 -10.98 -46.58 -4.93
CA ASP A 792 -10.11 -47.27 -5.90
C ASP A 792 -10.30 -48.80 -5.91
N GLY A 793 -11.26 -49.32 -5.13
CA GLY A 793 -11.53 -50.74 -4.97
C GLY A 793 -10.64 -51.44 -3.94
N SER A 794 -9.65 -50.76 -3.37
CA SER A 794 -8.79 -51.34 -2.33
C SER A 794 -9.55 -51.52 -1.01
N TYR A 795 -9.10 -52.49 -0.21
CA TYR A 795 -9.67 -52.79 1.11
C TYR A 795 -8.55 -52.85 2.14
N GLU A 796 -8.78 -52.26 3.31
CA GLU A 796 -7.90 -52.43 4.46
C GLU A 796 -8.73 -52.78 5.68
N ALA A 797 -8.27 -53.78 6.42
CA ALA A 797 -8.83 -54.11 7.71
C ALA A 797 -8.33 -53.10 8.76
N LEU A 798 -9.25 -52.56 9.55
CA LEU A 798 -9.04 -51.42 10.43
C LEU A 798 -9.58 -51.70 11.82
N ASP A 799 -8.88 -51.20 12.83
CA ASP A 799 -9.32 -51.25 14.23
C ASP A 799 -9.88 -49.89 14.67
N LEU A 800 -9.46 -48.81 14.00
CA LEU A 800 -9.80 -47.44 14.36
C LEU A 800 -9.88 -46.53 13.12
N ILE A 801 -10.94 -45.73 13.04
CA ILE A 801 -11.11 -44.66 12.06
C ILE A 801 -11.21 -43.32 12.81
N VAL A 802 -10.37 -42.36 12.45
CA VAL A 802 -10.37 -41.00 13.03
C VAL A 802 -10.83 -40.00 11.97
N LEU A 803 -11.97 -39.37 12.23
CA LEU A 803 -12.56 -38.34 11.37
C LEU A 803 -11.96 -36.98 11.71
N ALA A 804 -10.95 -36.56 10.94
CA ALA A 804 -10.36 -35.21 10.98
C ALA A 804 -11.09 -34.28 10.00
N THR A 805 -12.41 -34.29 10.05
CA THR A 805 -13.33 -33.70 9.05
C THR A 805 -13.79 -32.28 9.38
N GLY A 806 -13.17 -31.67 10.39
CA GLY A 806 -13.36 -30.27 10.76
C GLY A 806 -14.53 -30.05 11.71
N TYR A 807 -15.03 -28.82 11.77
CA TYR A 807 -16.03 -28.40 12.75
C TYR A 807 -17.16 -27.61 12.09
N SER A 808 -18.35 -27.77 12.67
CA SER A 808 -19.54 -26.99 12.34
C SER A 808 -19.59 -25.75 13.23
N TYR A 809 -19.93 -24.60 12.65
CA TYR A 809 -20.16 -23.40 13.44
C TYR A 809 -21.54 -23.55 14.07
N SER A 810 -21.62 -23.41 15.39
CA SER A 810 -22.88 -23.47 16.11
C SER A 810 -22.83 -22.56 17.32
N VAL A 811 -23.97 -21.93 17.61
CA VAL A 811 -24.16 -21.05 18.76
C VAL A 811 -25.52 -21.41 19.38
N PRO A 812 -25.62 -22.54 20.11
CA PRO A 812 -26.92 -23.10 20.50
C PRO A 812 -27.79 -22.13 21.31
N TYR A 813 -27.17 -21.31 22.17
CA TYR A 813 -27.89 -20.31 22.97
C TYR A 813 -28.45 -19.14 22.14
N LEU A 814 -28.16 -19.07 20.83
CA LEU A 814 -28.59 -18.03 19.89
C LEU A 814 -29.38 -18.59 18.69
N GLU A 815 -29.91 -19.81 18.75
CA GLU A 815 -30.71 -20.37 17.63
C GLU A 815 -31.89 -19.49 17.21
N GLN A 816 -32.45 -18.71 18.14
CA GLN A 816 -33.57 -17.79 17.91
C GLN A 816 -33.12 -16.38 17.49
N SER A 817 -31.83 -16.14 17.21
CA SER A 817 -31.37 -14.84 16.69
C SER A 817 -31.86 -14.60 15.26
N GLU A 818 -32.20 -15.66 14.51
CA GLU A 818 -32.66 -15.60 13.13
C GLU A 818 -31.72 -14.78 12.21
N ASP A 819 -30.42 -14.72 12.53
CA ASP A 819 -29.41 -14.23 11.60
C ASP A 819 -29.35 -15.13 10.35
N GLU A 820 -28.94 -14.57 9.21
CA GLU A 820 -28.78 -15.35 7.99
C GLU A 820 -27.52 -16.23 8.05
N TRP A 821 -27.66 -17.52 7.70
CA TRP A 821 -26.56 -18.48 7.58
C TRP A 821 -26.49 -19.00 6.15
N ARG A 822 -25.28 -19.10 5.60
CA ARG A 822 -25.01 -19.70 4.29
C ARG A 822 -23.91 -20.74 4.45
N ASP A 823 -24.16 -21.96 3.98
CA ASP A 823 -23.26 -23.12 4.13
C ASP A 823 -22.80 -23.34 5.59
N GLY A 824 -23.70 -23.11 6.56
CA GLY A 824 -23.36 -23.21 7.97
C GLY A 824 -22.36 -22.13 8.44
N ARG A 825 -22.35 -20.95 7.82
CA ARG A 825 -21.56 -19.78 8.24
C ARG A 825 -22.44 -18.52 8.34
N PRO A 826 -22.35 -17.73 9.43
CA PRO A 826 -23.22 -16.57 9.62
C PRO A 826 -22.84 -15.40 8.68
N GLN A 827 -23.83 -14.74 8.07
CA GLN A 827 -23.62 -13.65 7.12
C GLN A 827 -23.59 -12.27 7.80
N LEU A 828 -22.56 -12.10 8.63
CA LEU A 828 -22.33 -10.88 9.41
C LEU A 828 -21.62 -9.80 8.58
N TYR A 829 -21.93 -8.53 8.85
CA TYR A 829 -21.16 -7.42 8.31
C TYR A 829 -19.73 -7.45 8.90
N LEU A 830 -18.74 -7.44 8.01
CA LEU A 830 -17.31 -7.62 8.34
C LEU A 830 -16.96 -8.93 9.08
N ARG A 831 -17.86 -9.92 9.08
CA ARG A 831 -17.73 -11.14 9.90
C ARG A 831 -17.73 -10.86 11.42
N ILE A 832 -18.26 -9.70 11.84
CA ILE A 832 -18.32 -9.26 13.25
C ILE A 832 -19.73 -8.85 13.67
N LEU A 833 -20.35 -7.94 12.92
CA LEU A 833 -21.58 -7.25 13.33
C LEU A 833 -22.80 -7.98 12.74
N SER A 834 -23.78 -8.35 13.57
CA SER A 834 -25.07 -8.86 13.06
C SER A 834 -25.72 -7.80 12.18
N ARG A 835 -26.25 -8.23 11.02
CA ARG A 835 -27.01 -7.34 10.11
C ARG A 835 -28.44 -7.13 10.60
N LYS A 836 -28.97 -8.08 11.37
CA LYS A 836 -30.34 -8.06 11.88
C LYS A 836 -30.45 -7.34 13.21
N HIS A 837 -29.57 -7.68 14.15
CA HIS A 837 -29.59 -7.15 15.52
C HIS A 837 -28.47 -6.12 15.71
N PRO A 838 -28.80 -4.84 16.02
CA PRO A 838 -27.81 -3.77 16.07
C PRO A 838 -26.72 -3.99 17.13
N ASN A 839 -27.02 -4.74 18.18
CA ASN A 839 -26.22 -4.92 19.39
C ASN A 839 -25.77 -6.37 19.62
N LEU A 840 -25.77 -7.19 18.57
CA LEU A 840 -25.24 -8.54 18.57
C LEU A 840 -23.94 -8.61 17.77
N TYR A 841 -22.89 -9.13 18.41
CA TYR A 841 -21.54 -9.16 17.87
C TYR A 841 -20.92 -10.56 17.98
N PHE A 842 -20.06 -10.88 17.02
CA PHE A 842 -19.31 -12.13 16.98
C PHE A 842 -17.82 -11.81 16.83
N ILE A 843 -16.98 -12.49 17.62
CA ILE A 843 -15.52 -12.45 17.47
C ILE A 843 -15.01 -13.87 17.29
N GLY A 844 -14.17 -14.07 16.28
CA GLY A 844 -13.62 -15.40 15.94
C GLY A 844 -14.46 -16.23 14.97
N TYR A 845 -15.51 -15.65 14.37
CA TYR A 845 -16.39 -16.31 13.40
C TYR A 845 -15.97 -16.05 11.94
N ALA A 846 -14.66 -16.09 11.69
CA ALA A 846 -14.06 -15.89 10.38
C ALA A 846 -12.85 -16.81 10.17
N GLU A 847 -12.55 -17.13 8.92
CA GLU A 847 -11.41 -17.94 8.52
C GLU A 847 -10.43 -17.08 7.72
N PHE A 848 -9.13 -17.18 8.01
CA PHE A 848 -8.08 -16.44 7.30
C PHE A 848 -6.72 -17.12 7.45
N ALA A 849 -5.81 -16.85 6.52
CA ALA A 849 -4.45 -17.40 6.49
C ALA A 849 -3.44 -16.50 7.22
N ASP A 850 -3.62 -16.29 8.53
CA ASP A 850 -2.74 -15.50 9.40
C ASP A 850 -2.93 -15.89 10.88
N ALA A 851 -2.06 -15.40 11.76
CA ALA A 851 -2.20 -15.62 13.19
C ALA A 851 -3.43 -14.90 13.76
N ALA A 852 -4.24 -15.60 14.54
CA ALA A 852 -5.57 -15.15 14.91
C ALA A 852 -5.61 -13.98 15.91
N TYR A 853 -4.71 -13.96 16.89
CA TYR A 853 -4.85 -13.10 18.08
C TYR A 853 -4.87 -11.61 17.75
N LYS A 854 -3.91 -11.13 16.95
CA LYS A 854 -3.92 -9.74 16.49
C LYS A 854 -5.12 -9.43 15.63
N ARG A 855 -5.66 -10.38 14.85
CA ARG A 855 -6.85 -10.14 14.02
C ARG A 855 -8.10 -9.99 14.88
N PHE A 856 -8.21 -10.75 15.97
CA PHE A 856 -9.30 -10.57 16.93
C PHE A 856 -9.25 -9.22 17.63
N ASP A 857 -8.06 -8.69 17.98
CA ASP A 857 -7.92 -7.30 18.48
C ASP A 857 -8.46 -6.27 17.46
N GLU A 858 -8.13 -6.44 16.17
CA GLU A 858 -8.59 -5.53 15.11
C GLU A 858 -10.10 -5.60 14.91
N MET A 859 -10.68 -6.79 15.07
CA MET A 859 -12.13 -7.03 15.04
C MET A 859 -12.82 -6.42 16.27
N ALA A 860 -12.23 -6.57 17.46
CA ALA A 860 -12.76 -6.00 18.69
C ALA A 860 -12.90 -4.47 18.61
N GLN A 861 -12.01 -3.78 17.89
CA GLN A 861 -12.16 -2.33 17.67
C GLN A 861 -13.46 -1.97 16.97
N MET A 862 -13.91 -2.77 15.99
CA MET A 862 -15.17 -2.48 15.30
C MET A 862 -16.38 -2.62 16.22
N VAL A 863 -16.34 -3.57 17.18
CA VAL A 863 -17.36 -3.69 18.22
C VAL A 863 -17.35 -2.44 19.11
N VAL A 864 -16.17 -1.98 19.55
CA VAL A 864 -16.07 -0.77 20.38
C VAL A 864 -16.53 0.49 19.63
N ILE A 865 -16.16 0.65 18.36
CA ILE A 865 -16.64 1.74 17.49
C ILE A 865 -18.17 1.74 17.43
N ASP A 866 -18.78 0.58 17.24
CA ASP A 866 -20.24 0.46 17.15
C ASP A 866 -20.94 0.77 18.48
N ILE A 867 -20.46 0.20 19.59
CA ILE A 867 -20.98 0.48 20.93
C ILE A 867 -20.91 1.97 21.23
N ARG A 868 -19.77 2.62 20.92
CA ARG A 868 -19.60 4.06 21.12
C ARG A 868 -20.54 4.87 20.25
N ALA A 869 -20.68 4.52 18.97
CA ALA A 869 -21.59 5.21 18.05
C ALA A 869 -23.03 5.10 18.56
N ARG A 870 -23.47 3.91 18.99
CA ARG A 870 -24.82 3.67 19.53
C ARG A 870 -25.10 4.51 20.78
N VAL A 871 -24.17 4.54 21.73
CA VAL A 871 -24.34 5.27 23.01
C VAL A 871 -24.32 6.78 22.80
N THR A 872 -23.46 7.28 21.91
CA THR A 872 -23.33 8.72 21.66
C THR A 872 -24.29 9.27 20.61
N GLY A 873 -24.88 8.40 19.77
CA GLY A 873 -25.60 8.77 18.56
C GLY A 873 -24.72 9.32 17.44
N ILE A 874 -23.42 9.54 17.68
CA ILE A 874 -22.50 10.14 16.70
C ILE A 874 -22.17 9.11 15.63
N ASN A 875 -22.50 9.44 14.37
CA ASN A 875 -22.30 8.59 13.18
C ASN A 875 -23.06 7.24 13.20
N TYR A 876 -23.93 7.00 14.19
CA TYR A 876 -24.67 5.74 14.29
C TYR A 876 -25.61 5.47 13.11
N PRO A 877 -26.39 6.45 12.60
CA PRO A 877 -27.22 6.22 11.41
C PRO A 877 -26.41 5.81 10.17
N GLU A 878 -25.22 6.39 10.00
CA GLU A 878 -24.31 6.05 8.90
C GLU A 878 -23.75 4.62 9.05
N LEU A 879 -23.39 4.23 10.27
CA LEU A 879 -22.91 2.87 10.55
C LEU A 879 -24.01 1.84 10.31
N LEU A 880 -25.24 2.10 10.79
CA LEU A 880 -26.40 1.24 10.52
C LEU A 880 -26.66 1.07 9.02
N GLU A 881 -26.54 2.15 8.24
CA GLU A 881 -26.74 2.08 6.80
C GLU A 881 -25.65 1.25 6.11
N LEU A 882 -24.38 1.41 6.51
CA LEU A 882 -23.29 0.57 6.02
C LEU A 882 -23.52 -0.90 6.36
N ARG A 883 -23.90 -1.20 7.60
CA ARG A 883 -24.18 -2.57 8.05
C ARG A 883 -25.29 -3.24 7.23
N LYS A 884 -26.27 -2.49 6.74
CA LYS A 884 -27.36 -3.02 5.92
C LYS A 884 -26.96 -3.18 4.46
N SER A 885 -26.40 -2.13 3.86
CA SER A 885 -26.21 -2.04 2.41
C SER A 885 -24.83 -2.51 1.92
N ASP A 886 -23.80 -2.38 2.77
CA ASP A 886 -22.42 -2.62 2.36
C ASP A 886 -22.05 -4.11 2.41
N ASN A 887 -21.41 -4.55 1.34
CA ASN A 887 -20.97 -5.93 1.12
C ASN A 887 -19.57 -5.93 0.48
N PRO A 888 -18.53 -5.54 1.24
CA PRO A 888 -17.19 -5.45 0.71
C PRO A 888 -16.67 -6.83 0.32
N ASP A 889 -15.92 -6.91 -0.79
CA ASP A 889 -15.21 -8.13 -1.18
C ASP A 889 -14.03 -8.38 -0.22
N LEU A 890 -14.32 -9.08 0.88
CA LEU A 890 -13.31 -9.44 1.89
C LEU A 890 -12.37 -10.56 1.43
N ALA A 891 -12.69 -11.22 0.31
CA ALA A 891 -11.78 -12.19 -0.32
C ALA A 891 -10.70 -11.49 -1.15
N GLY A 892 -10.79 -10.18 -1.39
CA GLY A 892 -9.79 -9.42 -2.13
C GLY A 892 -9.59 -9.95 -3.56
N GLY A 893 -10.67 -10.40 -4.19
CA GLY A 893 -10.64 -11.04 -5.51
C GLY A 893 -10.07 -12.46 -5.55
N HIS A 894 -9.69 -13.05 -4.40
CA HIS A 894 -9.21 -14.42 -4.35
C HIS A 894 -10.35 -15.41 -4.59
N LYS A 895 -10.07 -16.40 -5.46
CA LYS A 895 -10.98 -17.53 -5.67
C LYS A 895 -10.59 -18.64 -4.72
N TYR A 896 -11.30 -18.75 -3.62
CA TYR A 896 -11.18 -19.88 -2.70
C TYR A 896 -11.92 -21.09 -3.26
N ILE A 897 -11.54 -22.27 -2.78
CA ILE A 897 -12.24 -23.52 -3.03
C ILE A 897 -13.69 -23.38 -2.60
N ASP A 898 -14.59 -23.87 -3.46
CA ASP A 898 -16.00 -23.97 -3.12
C ASP A 898 -16.23 -25.06 -2.07
N SER A 899 -16.40 -24.63 -0.82
CA SER A 899 -16.71 -25.50 0.31
C SER A 899 -17.21 -24.65 1.49
N PRO A 900 -18.03 -25.23 2.39
CA PRO A 900 -18.54 -24.52 3.57
C PRO A 900 -17.48 -23.77 4.40
N ARG A 901 -16.27 -24.33 4.50
CA ARG A 901 -15.16 -23.71 5.25
C ARG A 901 -14.69 -22.38 4.66
N HIS A 902 -14.82 -22.18 3.36
CA HIS A 902 -14.31 -20.99 2.65
C HIS A 902 -15.39 -19.94 2.36
N THR A 903 -16.67 -20.21 2.67
CA THR A 903 -17.81 -19.30 2.44
C THR A 903 -17.64 -17.92 3.08
N ASN A 904 -16.93 -17.85 4.22
CA ASN A 904 -16.64 -16.63 4.97
C ASN A 904 -15.14 -16.30 5.05
N TYR A 905 -14.32 -16.84 4.13
CA TYR A 905 -12.88 -16.63 4.18
C TYR A 905 -12.50 -15.17 3.92
N ILE A 906 -11.49 -14.70 4.65
CA ILE A 906 -10.99 -13.33 4.60
C ILE A 906 -9.56 -13.33 4.05
N GLU A 907 -9.29 -12.47 3.07
CA GLU A 907 -7.93 -12.08 2.70
C GLU A 907 -7.48 -10.94 3.61
N VAL A 908 -6.44 -11.21 4.41
CA VAL A 908 -6.11 -10.39 5.57
C VAL A 908 -5.69 -8.96 5.20
N GLU A 909 -4.93 -8.78 4.12
CA GLU A 909 -4.48 -7.46 3.69
C GLU A 909 -5.67 -6.58 3.26
N THR A 910 -6.60 -7.17 2.50
CA THR A 910 -7.85 -6.55 2.07
C THR A 910 -8.70 -6.15 3.27
N TYR A 911 -8.83 -7.06 4.24
CA TYR A 911 -9.61 -6.81 5.45
C TYR A 911 -9.05 -5.69 6.30
N LEU A 912 -7.75 -5.68 6.58
CA LEU A 912 -7.11 -4.61 7.35
C LEU A 912 -7.20 -3.26 6.63
N ASN A 913 -7.03 -3.22 5.31
CA ASN A 913 -7.22 -2.00 4.53
C ASN A 913 -8.66 -1.48 4.66
N TYR A 914 -9.64 -2.37 4.69
CA TYR A 914 -11.04 -2.01 4.89
C TYR A 914 -11.29 -1.48 6.31
N LEU A 915 -10.78 -2.16 7.34
CA LEU A 915 -10.86 -1.68 8.72
C LEU A 915 -10.18 -0.32 8.90
N ALA A 916 -9.04 -0.07 8.26
CA ALA A 916 -8.37 1.22 8.29
C ALA A 916 -9.23 2.35 7.68
N ILE A 917 -9.95 2.08 6.58
CA ILE A 917 -10.93 3.02 6.01
C ILE A 917 -12.01 3.37 7.03
N LEU A 918 -12.59 2.35 7.68
CA LEU A 918 -13.67 2.56 8.64
C LEU A 918 -13.20 3.30 9.88
N ARG A 919 -12.02 2.95 10.43
CA ARG A 919 -11.43 3.69 11.55
C ARG A 919 -11.24 5.16 11.23
N ASP A 920 -10.66 5.46 10.08
CA ASP A 920 -10.45 6.84 9.67
C ASP A 920 -11.78 7.58 9.42
N ARG A 921 -12.80 6.89 8.91
CA ARG A 921 -14.16 7.42 8.72
C ARG A 921 -14.85 7.72 10.06
N PHE A 922 -14.68 6.87 11.06
CA PHE A 922 -15.30 6.99 12.39
C PHE A 922 -14.39 7.67 13.43
N ASP A 923 -13.26 8.24 13.01
CA ASP A 923 -12.28 8.91 13.86
C ASP A 923 -11.76 8.02 15.02
N TRP A 924 -11.41 6.78 14.68
CA TRP A 924 -10.90 5.77 15.60
C TRP A 924 -9.38 5.56 15.41
N PRO A 925 -8.58 5.39 16.48
CA PRO A 925 -7.15 5.16 16.35
C PRO A 925 -6.83 3.76 15.82
N GLU A 926 -5.61 3.57 15.31
CA GLU A 926 -5.11 2.21 15.04
C GLU A 926 -4.76 1.47 16.33
N VAL A 927 -4.80 0.14 16.25
CA VAL A 927 -4.25 -0.74 17.29
C VAL A 927 -2.80 -1.06 16.95
N ASP A 928 -1.94 -0.87 17.92
CA ASP A 928 -0.51 -1.13 17.83
C ASP A 928 0.04 -1.73 19.14
N GLU A 929 1.35 -1.96 19.18
CA GLU A 929 2.03 -2.57 20.33
C GLU A 929 1.99 -1.69 21.60
N SER A 930 1.57 -0.42 21.51
CA SER A 930 1.47 0.51 22.64
C SER A 930 0.05 0.69 23.16
N THR A 931 -0.97 0.32 22.36
CA THR A 931 -2.39 0.64 22.59
C THR A 931 -2.90 0.24 23.97
N TYR A 932 -2.45 -0.92 24.46
CA TYR A 932 -2.89 -1.49 25.74
C TYR A 932 -1.87 -1.38 26.86
N GLN A 933 -0.72 -0.72 26.66
CA GLN A 933 0.34 -0.66 27.68
C GLN A 933 -0.15 -0.04 28.99
N SER A 934 -1.08 0.91 28.94
CA SER A 934 -1.66 1.54 30.15
C SER A 934 -2.51 0.60 30.99
N LEU A 935 -2.85 -0.59 30.49
CA LEU A 935 -3.67 -1.58 31.21
C LEU A 935 -2.83 -2.67 31.86
N ILE A 936 -1.54 -2.77 31.54
CA ILE A 936 -0.64 -3.73 32.16
C ILE A 936 -0.46 -3.31 33.62
N ARG A 937 -0.67 -4.25 34.54
CA ARG A 937 -0.54 -4.02 35.99
C ARG A 937 0.71 -4.65 36.55
#